data_AF-V6DL75-F1
#
_entry.id   AF-V6DL75-F1
#
_cell.length_a   1.000
_cell.length_b   1.000
_cell.length_c   1.000
_cell.angle_alpha   90.00
_cell.angle_beta   90.00
_cell.angle_gamma   90.00
#
_symmetry.space_group_name_H-M   'P 1'
#
loop_
_entity.id
_entity.type
_entity.pdbx_description
1 polymer ?
#
loop_
_entity_poly.entity_id
_entity_poly.type
_entity_poly.pdbx_seq_one_letter_code
_entity_poly.pdbx_strand_id
1 'polypeptide(L)'
;MLFVQNVNGDQTAFKADNVQITDTLGQYPTLSFTFVETPENEVAAQMMIPFTIIEVPENKQRYRIVTNNPVSLGKYKQYSVTAIHIAKDLHNKYVDERLENTQSLKACLDLLIKNTQIKYVLHDNFDNYAFSEGFGGGYADDLLMQNLASDFGFEFYFDNYTIHIQKKLGTKESFLFIDNANVSKISYNEDYSTITTYIKGQAKPIVQETTDETSGSSSSGGSWGWPFPSVGEGSFSLGQRFGYDGGFRPNSFHDGLDFGSVDHPGSEVHAVHGGKVIIKSYMGGLENYVVVHSDDGYNIVYQEAFSSMSNIRVNVGDVVKTGDVIGYRNTDHLHIGITKVDFNTAVGKSFTNDGTWLNPQEIIRNGIANNNSDSDVVEQPTETVDEDKPTEYEIHSEYVSPLVEKAHWPKVEAEPITDDNITDENTLINKLKASIHDYPDIEYTLDYANFKYNSVKFNNDIKVGNYGWLRDRFGIDVEVRINSYTWYPQNKQADTVTFGNKRFDPVEWQVRNQKAFERNKKLGETLKNQIAKVQKGIVLPSIQNELEGKLKEYIDDKLNNNTPTNPDTPKPQHIGKIIDVSEWQGVIDWPSVIADDVTLSIIRVQHGSAHQDLKYMENLQKCISAGGKYAVYAYFAATSTSDAQQEARDFYNRTQQVVANKQQPIFYAIDVESIEMGGDVTQMRAGVEAYMSQLNALGVPDNKIVLYIANHLYDKFNLNVARPGAIWIPSYGQNDGTLANSLKPTHPYDLHQYTSKGSVKGISGNVDMSAEPSEKFKELIFSA
;
A
#
# COMPACT_ATOMS: atom_id res chain seq x y z
N MET A 1 19.08 -29.67 7.68
CA MET A 1 18.05 -30.56 8.27
C MET A 1 17.33 -29.75 9.31
N LEU A 2 16.02 -29.87 9.40
CA LEU A 2 15.20 -29.23 10.43
C LEU A 2 14.82 -30.25 11.50
N PHE A 3 14.46 -29.78 12.69
CA PHE A 3 13.90 -30.63 13.74
C PHE A 3 12.42 -30.28 13.94
N VAL A 4 11.57 -31.29 13.98
CA VAL A 4 10.15 -31.15 14.28
C VAL A 4 9.88 -31.70 15.67
N GLN A 5 9.10 -30.96 16.44
CA GLN A 5 8.61 -31.34 17.77
C GLN A 5 7.08 -31.30 17.80
N ASN A 6 6.45 -32.42 18.14
CA ASN A 6 5.00 -32.47 18.29
C ASN A 6 4.55 -31.94 19.66
N VAL A 7 3.24 -31.90 19.88
CA VAL A 7 2.62 -31.45 21.14
C VAL A 7 2.96 -32.32 22.36
N ASN A 8 3.37 -33.57 22.16
CA ASN A 8 3.76 -34.48 23.23
C ASN A 8 5.24 -34.34 23.63
N GLY A 9 6.01 -33.53 22.89
CA GLY A 9 7.44 -33.36 23.10
C GLY A 9 8.32 -34.38 22.37
N ASP A 10 7.73 -35.26 21.55
CA ASP A 10 8.52 -36.13 20.67
C ASP A 10 9.22 -35.27 19.61
N GLN A 11 10.47 -35.62 19.29
CA GLN A 11 11.28 -34.88 18.33
C GLN A 11 11.87 -35.81 17.26
N THR A 12 11.92 -35.35 16.01
CA THR A 12 12.67 -36.01 14.95
C THR A 12 13.31 -34.98 13.99
N ALA A 13 14.40 -35.38 13.34
CA ALA A 13 15.03 -34.58 12.29
C ALA A 13 14.46 -34.98 10.92
N PHE A 14 14.37 -34.02 10.00
CA PHE A 14 13.93 -34.29 8.64
C PHE A 14 14.62 -33.39 7.61
N LYS A 15 14.62 -33.85 6.36
CA LYS A 15 15.14 -33.07 5.23
C LYS A 15 14.04 -32.20 4.67
N ALA A 16 14.30 -30.90 4.61
CA ALA A 16 13.44 -29.91 4.01
C ALA A 16 14.20 -29.19 2.89
N ASP A 17 13.45 -28.77 1.89
CA ASP A 17 13.90 -28.01 0.73
C ASP A 17 13.29 -26.60 0.80
N ASN A 18 13.98 -25.60 0.25
CA ASN A 18 13.49 -24.21 0.22
C ASN A 18 13.24 -23.65 1.62
N VAL A 19 14.10 -24.01 2.57
CA VAL A 19 14.07 -23.43 3.92
C VAL A 19 14.41 -21.95 3.80
N GLN A 20 13.43 -21.11 4.04
CA GLN A 20 13.49 -19.65 3.94
C GLN A 20 13.12 -19.07 5.29
N ILE A 21 13.98 -18.21 5.82
CA ILE A 21 13.69 -17.43 7.03
C ILE A 21 13.68 -15.96 6.64
N THR A 22 12.65 -15.24 7.08
CA THR A 22 12.54 -13.80 6.91
C THR A 22 12.42 -13.14 8.27
N ASP A 23 13.42 -12.32 8.60
CA ASP A 23 13.43 -11.43 9.75
C ASP A 23 13.05 -10.02 9.27
N THR A 24 12.08 -9.38 9.93
CA THR A 24 11.64 -8.01 9.61
C THR A 24 11.55 -7.20 10.89
N LEU A 25 12.06 -5.97 10.87
CA LEU A 25 12.10 -5.09 12.04
C LEU A 25 10.68 -4.85 12.57
N GLY A 26 10.49 -5.03 13.88
CA GLY A 26 9.18 -4.83 14.53
C GLY A 26 8.15 -5.94 14.24
N GLN A 27 8.54 -7.04 13.57
CA GLN A 27 7.66 -8.15 13.26
C GLN A 27 8.21 -9.49 13.78
N TYR A 28 7.33 -10.49 13.84
CA TYR A 28 7.76 -11.86 14.12
C TYR A 28 8.54 -12.43 12.94
N PRO A 29 9.71 -13.07 13.18
CA PRO A 29 10.38 -13.87 12.16
C PRO A 29 9.45 -14.95 11.60
N THR A 30 9.52 -15.16 10.29
CA THR A 30 8.76 -16.21 9.61
C THR A 30 9.68 -17.25 9.01
N LEU A 31 9.18 -18.48 8.93
CA LEU A 31 9.85 -19.63 8.36
C LEU A 31 8.91 -20.25 7.32
N SER A 32 9.41 -20.51 6.12
CA SER A 32 8.73 -21.35 5.14
C SER A 32 9.68 -22.43 4.63
N PHE A 33 9.11 -23.59 4.30
CA PHE A 33 9.86 -24.68 3.69
C PHE A 33 8.92 -25.65 2.99
N THR A 34 9.51 -26.52 2.19
CA THR A 34 8.85 -27.63 1.53
C THR A 34 9.52 -28.94 1.91
N PHE A 35 8.79 -30.05 1.94
CA PHE A 35 9.41 -31.37 2.02
C PHE A 35 8.48 -32.45 1.45
N VAL A 36 9.05 -33.58 1.05
CA VAL A 36 8.31 -34.74 0.54
C VAL A 36 8.27 -35.84 1.61
N GLU A 37 7.12 -36.49 1.77
CA GLU A 37 6.86 -37.65 2.62
C GLU A 37 7.55 -38.92 2.10
N THR A 38 8.87 -38.87 1.97
CA THR A 38 9.68 -40.06 1.71
C THR A 38 9.75 -40.94 2.96
N PRO A 39 10.18 -42.22 2.87
CA PRO A 39 10.38 -43.05 4.06
C PRO A 39 11.31 -42.44 5.12
N GLU A 40 12.25 -41.57 4.71
CA GLU A 40 13.13 -40.83 5.63
C GLU A 40 12.42 -39.72 6.39
N ASN A 41 11.34 -39.15 5.82
CA ASN A 41 10.59 -38.02 6.37
C ASN A 41 9.19 -38.43 6.90
N GLU A 42 8.83 -39.71 6.84
CA GLU A 42 7.48 -40.21 7.16
C GLU A 42 7.04 -39.83 8.58
N VAL A 43 7.93 -40.00 9.57
CA VAL A 43 7.65 -39.63 10.96
C VAL A 43 7.41 -38.12 11.09
N ALA A 44 8.23 -37.31 10.41
CA ALA A 44 8.06 -35.87 10.44
C ALA A 44 6.74 -35.42 9.79
N ALA A 45 6.34 -36.06 8.69
CA ALA A 45 5.06 -35.81 8.03
C ALA A 45 3.86 -36.09 8.95
N GLN A 46 3.91 -37.19 9.71
CA GLN A 46 2.90 -37.53 10.71
C GLN A 46 2.87 -36.54 11.88
N MET A 47 4.00 -35.91 12.17
CA MET A 47 4.11 -34.89 13.21
C MET A 47 3.67 -33.49 12.75
N MET A 48 3.39 -33.24 11.47
CA MET A 48 2.95 -31.92 10.97
C MET A 48 1.47 -31.63 11.26
N ILE A 49 1.13 -31.56 12.55
CA ILE A 49 -0.21 -31.28 13.08
C ILE A 49 -0.26 -29.88 13.74
N PRO A 50 -1.45 -29.30 14.01
CA PRO A 50 -1.54 -28.03 14.71
C PRO A 50 -0.68 -28.00 15.99
N PHE A 51 -0.11 -26.83 16.30
CA PHE A 51 0.80 -26.59 17.43
C PHE A 51 2.19 -27.24 17.35
N THR A 52 2.54 -27.86 16.22
CA THR A 52 3.89 -28.39 15.99
C THR A 52 4.92 -27.27 15.95
N ILE A 53 6.09 -27.54 16.52
CA ILE A 53 7.23 -26.62 16.58
C ILE A 53 8.32 -27.14 15.64
N ILE A 54 8.90 -26.23 14.87
CA ILE A 54 10.06 -26.45 14.01
C ILE A 54 11.24 -25.70 14.60
N GLU A 55 12.33 -26.40 14.85
CA GLU A 55 13.61 -25.80 15.24
C GLU A 55 14.53 -25.74 14.02
N VAL A 56 15.13 -24.56 13.80
CA VAL A 56 16.11 -24.33 12.74
C VAL A 56 17.51 -24.32 13.38
N PRO A 57 18.36 -25.32 13.12
CA PRO A 57 19.67 -25.45 13.77
C PRO A 57 20.63 -24.30 13.53
N GLU A 58 20.53 -23.66 12.36
CA GLU A 58 21.44 -22.63 11.90
C GLU A 58 21.32 -21.34 12.72
N ASN A 59 20.12 -21.00 13.21
CA ASN A 59 19.89 -19.86 14.10
C ASN A 59 19.44 -20.24 15.52
N LYS A 60 19.18 -21.53 15.78
CA LYS A 60 18.70 -22.07 17.06
C LYS A 60 17.36 -21.46 17.51
N GLN A 61 16.57 -20.98 16.55
CA GLN A 61 15.24 -20.43 16.80
C GLN A 61 14.18 -21.48 16.52
N ARG A 62 13.06 -21.31 17.23
CA ARG A 62 11.89 -22.18 17.14
C ARG A 62 10.72 -21.43 16.53
N TYR A 63 9.95 -22.13 15.73
CA TYR A 63 8.83 -21.59 14.97
C TYR A 63 7.63 -22.52 15.11
N ARG A 64 6.44 -21.98 15.32
CA ARG A 64 5.19 -22.74 15.36
C ARG A 64 4.57 -22.76 13.97
N ILE A 65 4.18 -23.94 13.49
CA ILE A 65 3.51 -24.04 12.19
C ILE A 65 2.17 -23.31 12.20
N VAL A 66 1.86 -22.66 11.06
CA VAL A 66 0.61 -21.94 10.82
C VAL A 66 -0.17 -22.62 9.72
N THR A 67 0.48 -22.93 8.60
CA THR A 67 -0.12 -23.70 7.51
C THR A 67 0.72 -24.91 7.18
N ASN A 68 0.03 -25.99 6.83
CA ASN A 68 0.64 -27.20 6.30
C ASN A 68 -0.25 -27.68 5.15
N ASN A 69 0.18 -27.44 3.91
CA ASN A 69 -0.63 -27.69 2.71
C ASN A 69 -0.11 -28.94 1.97
N PRO A 70 -0.57 -30.15 2.32
CA PRO A 70 -0.17 -31.38 1.64
C PRO A 70 -0.81 -31.48 0.24
N VAL A 71 0.01 -31.70 -0.77
CA VAL A 71 -0.40 -31.96 -2.15
C VAL A 71 0.10 -33.34 -2.57
N SER A 72 -0.73 -34.06 -3.34
CA SER A 72 -0.32 -35.38 -3.86
C SER A 72 0.81 -35.25 -4.87
N LEU A 73 1.89 -36.00 -4.68
CA LEU A 73 3.04 -36.10 -5.58
C LEU A 73 3.29 -37.58 -5.90
N GLY A 74 2.47 -38.13 -6.81
CA GLY A 74 2.49 -39.54 -7.14
C GLY A 74 2.09 -40.41 -5.94
N LYS A 75 3.02 -41.24 -5.46
CA LYS A 75 2.83 -42.12 -4.28
C LYS A 75 3.17 -41.46 -2.94
N TYR A 76 3.68 -40.24 -2.96
CA TYR A 76 4.06 -39.47 -1.76
C TYR A 76 3.21 -38.20 -1.67
N LYS A 77 3.26 -37.52 -0.53
CA LYS A 77 2.74 -36.15 -0.37
C LYS A 77 3.90 -35.18 -0.33
N GLN A 78 3.74 -34.03 -0.98
CA GLN A 78 4.58 -32.87 -0.79
C GLN A 78 3.88 -31.91 0.16
N TYR A 79 4.59 -31.42 1.15
CA TYR A 79 4.11 -30.46 2.12
C TYR A 79 4.74 -29.10 1.83
N SER A 80 3.91 -28.05 1.79
CA SER A 80 4.34 -26.66 1.86
C SER A 80 3.93 -26.10 3.22
N VAL A 81 4.92 -25.73 4.03
CA VAL A 81 4.73 -25.34 5.42
C VAL A 81 5.11 -23.88 5.60
N THR A 82 4.26 -23.13 6.30
CA THR A 82 4.62 -21.83 6.87
C THR A 82 4.55 -21.89 8.38
N ALA A 83 5.49 -21.21 9.04
CA ALA A 83 5.61 -21.15 10.48
C ALA A 83 6.01 -19.74 10.92
N ILE A 84 5.57 -19.34 12.11
CA ILE A 84 5.87 -18.04 12.72
C ILE A 84 6.69 -18.28 13.98
N HIS A 85 7.59 -17.38 14.32
CA HIS A 85 8.45 -17.46 15.50
C HIS A 85 7.65 -17.81 16.78
N ILE A 86 8.23 -18.66 17.63
CA ILE A 86 7.54 -19.23 18.81
C ILE A 86 7.10 -18.17 19.83
N ALA A 87 7.72 -16.99 19.82
CA ALA A 87 7.29 -15.86 20.65
C ALA A 87 5.84 -15.41 20.38
N LYS A 88 5.27 -15.72 19.20
CA LYS A 88 3.84 -15.47 18.89
C LYS A 88 2.89 -16.21 19.85
N ASP A 89 3.38 -17.20 20.60
CA ASP A 89 2.64 -17.81 21.70
C ASP A 89 2.16 -16.81 22.76
N LEU A 90 2.79 -15.64 22.85
CA LEU A 90 2.33 -14.54 23.70
C LEU A 90 0.89 -14.10 23.34
N HIS A 91 0.47 -14.25 22.08
CA HIS A 91 -0.90 -13.99 21.63
C HIS A 91 -1.94 -14.88 22.32
N ASN A 92 -1.56 -16.05 22.84
CA ASN A 92 -2.51 -16.92 23.56
C ASN A 92 -2.95 -16.35 24.91
N LYS A 93 -2.36 -15.23 25.34
CA LYS A 93 -2.73 -14.55 26.57
C LYS A 93 -3.50 -13.27 26.26
N TYR A 94 -4.73 -13.23 26.75
CA TYR A 94 -5.50 -12.00 26.88
C TYR A 94 -5.23 -11.37 28.26
N VAL A 95 -5.12 -10.04 28.32
CA VAL A 95 -4.79 -9.29 29.53
C VAL A 95 -6.01 -8.51 30.00
N ASP A 96 -6.79 -9.11 30.91
CA ASP A 96 -8.00 -8.46 31.46
C ASP A 96 -7.68 -7.32 32.46
N GLU A 97 -6.56 -7.45 33.19
CA GLU A 97 -6.11 -6.44 34.15
C GLU A 97 -5.69 -5.15 33.41
N ARG A 98 -6.11 -3.98 33.90
CA ARG A 98 -5.67 -2.67 33.38
C ARG A 98 -4.74 -1.98 34.38
N LEU A 99 -3.66 -1.40 33.86
CA LEU A 99 -2.76 -0.51 34.61
C LEU A 99 -3.11 0.93 34.28
N GLU A 100 -3.50 1.71 35.29
CA GLU A 100 -3.94 3.09 35.10
C GLU A 100 -2.81 4.10 35.35
N ASN A 101 -2.99 5.32 34.84
CA ASN A 101 -2.10 6.46 35.06
C ASN A 101 -0.65 6.21 34.59
N THR A 102 0.32 6.77 35.32
CA THR A 102 1.75 6.62 35.01
C THR A 102 2.29 5.26 35.42
N GLN A 103 2.90 4.56 34.47
CA GLN A 103 3.45 3.22 34.65
C GLN A 103 4.87 3.10 34.10
N SER A 104 5.66 2.21 34.70
CA SER A 104 6.96 1.84 34.15
C SER A 104 6.80 0.76 33.08
N LEU A 105 7.69 0.77 32.07
CA LEU A 105 7.73 -0.30 31.06
C LEU A 105 7.81 -1.69 31.71
N LYS A 106 8.57 -1.81 32.80
CA LYS A 106 8.72 -3.05 33.56
C LYS A 106 7.37 -3.57 34.09
N ALA A 107 6.54 -2.68 34.65
CA ALA A 107 5.22 -3.06 35.18
C ALA A 107 4.30 -3.56 34.05
N CYS A 108 4.29 -2.86 32.92
CA CYS A 108 3.53 -3.26 31.73
C CYS A 108 4.00 -4.62 31.21
N LEU A 109 5.31 -4.83 31.03
CA LEU A 109 5.87 -6.09 30.55
C LEU A 109 5.61 -7.25 31.52
N ASP A 110 5.79 -7.04 32.82
CA ASP A 110 5.50 -8.06 33.85
C ASP A 110 4.03 -8.49 33.78
N LEU A 111 3.11 -7.54 33.58
CA LEU A 111 1.71 -7.83 33.36
C LEU A 111 1.49 -8.64 32.08
N LEU A 112 2.12 -8.26 30.95
CA LEU A 112 2.00 -8.97 29.68
C LEU A 112 2.49 -10.42 29.75
N ILE A 113 3.59 -10.70 30.44
CA ILE A 113 4.17 -12.06 30.47
C ILE A 113 3.71 -12.91 31.65
N LYS A 114 2.99 -12.36 32.63
CA LYS A 114 2.45 -13.07 33.81
C LYS A 114 1.81 -14.41 33.43
N ASN A 115 2.19 -15.51 34.10
CA ASN A 115 1.71 -16.87 33.83
C ASN A 115 2.00 -17.42 32.42
N THR A 116 2.96 -16.85 31.69
CA THR A 116 3.46 -17.40 30.43
C THR A 116 4.90 -17.92 30.61
N GLN A 117 5.39 -18.68 29.64
CA GLN A 117 6.80 -19.07 29.56
C GLN A 117 7.72 -17.96 29.00
N ILE A 118 7.12 -16.86 28.52
CA ILE A 118 7.82 -15.73 27.93
C ILE A 118 8.58 -14.97 29.01
N LYS A 119 9.78 -14.51 28.66
CA LYS A 119 10.65 -13.66 29.46
C LYS A 119 11.01 -12.43 28.64
N TYR A 120 11.52 -11.39 29.31
CA TYR A 120 12.09 -10.24 28.61
C TYR A 120 13.41 -9.82 29.23
N VAL A 121 14.21 -9.09 28.44
CA VAL A 121 15.45 -8.43 28.84
C VAL A 121 15.37 -6.98 28.37
N LEU A 122 15.49 -6.05 29.32
CA LEU A 122 15.68 -4.63 29.03
C LEU A 122 17.17 -4.33 28.93
N HIS A 123 17.63 -3.86 27.78
CA HIS A 123 19.04 -3.46 27.59
C HIS A 123 19.29 -1.99 27.95
N ASP A 124 18.22 -1.19 28.01
CA ASP A 124 18.24 0.24 28.31
C ASP A 124 17.31 0.59 29.47
N ASN A 125 17.49 1.80 30.02
CA ASN A 125 16.55 2.40 30.96
C ASN A 125 15.46 3.16 30.21
N PHE A 126 14.21 2.99 30.65
CA PHE A 126 13.04 3.64 30.08
C PHE A 126 12.37 4.52 31.13
N ASP A 127 11.95 5.70 30.71
CA ASP A 127 11.14 6.58 31.54
C ASP A 127 9.72 6.01 31.69
N ASN A 128 8.99 6.46 32.71
CA ASN A 128 7.60 6.04 32.89
C ASN A 128 6.72 6.73 31.85
N TYR A 129 5.64 6.04 31.45
CA TYR A 129 4.65 6.54 30.50
C TYR A 129 3.32 6.77 31.19
N ALA A 130 2.61 7.85 30.83
CA ALA A 130 1.31 8.20 31.40
C ALA A 130 0.19 7.80 30.44
N PHE A 131 -0.61 6.79 30.82
CA PHE A 131 -1.75 6.34 30.03
C PHE A 131 -2.99 7.20 30.32
N SER A 132 -3.67 7.69 29.28
CA SER A 132 -4.94 8.41 29.38
C SER A 132 -6.13 7.49 29.70
N GLU A 133 -6.17 6.29 29.09
CA GLU A 133 -7.25 5.30 29.23
C GLU A 133 -6.81 3.97 29.88
N GLY A 134 -5.62 3.98 30.50
CA GLY A 134 -5.00 2.79 31.07
C GLY A 134 -4.46 1.79 30.03
N PHE A 135 -3.62 0.87 30.48
CA PHE A 135 -2.97 -0.15 29.65
C PHE A 135 -3.45 -1.56 30.01
N GLY A 136 -4.01 -2.28 29.04
CA GLY A 136 -4.57 -3.63 29.18
C GLY A 136 -5.73 -3.85 28.21
N GLY A 137 -6.55 -4.87 28.43
CA GLY A 137 -7.77 -5.13 27.65
C GLY A 137 -7.52 -5.68 26.24
N GLY A 138 -6.43 -6.42 26.04
CA GLY A 138 -6.05 -6.93 24.72
C GLY A 138 -5.17 -8.17 24.77
N TYR A 139 -4.87 -8.74 23.60
CA TYR A 139 -3.89 -9.81 23.49
C TYR A 139 -2.48 -9.29 23.76
N ALA A 140 -1.71 -10.05 24.54
CA ALA A 140 -0.49 -9.54 25.14
C ALA A 140 0.60 -9.18 24.12
N ASP A 141 0.63 -9.81 22.95
CA ASP A 141 1.56 -9.45 21.89
C ASP A 141 1.11 -8.23 21.09
N ASP A 142 -0.17 -8.07 20.82
CA ASP A 142 -0.71 -6.87 20.16
C ASP A 142 -0.45 -5.65 21.04
N LEU A 143 -0.72 -5.75 22.34
CA LEU A 143 -0.39 -4.72 23.33
C LEU A 143 1.12 -4.41 23.40
N LEU A 144 1.98 -5.42 23.24
CA LEU A 144 3.43 -5.21 23.21
C LEU A 144 3.86 -4.45 21.94
N MET A 145 3.41 -4.92 20.78
CA MET A 145 3.96 -4.53 19.47
C MET A 145 3.30 -3.27 18.91
N GLN A 146 2.01 -3.05 19.17
CA GLN A 146 1.24 -1.94 18.62
C GLN A 146 1.14 -0.76 19.60
N ASN A 147 1.09 -1.04 20.90
CA ASN A 147 0.97 0.00 21.94
C ASN A 147 2.34 0.30 22.58
N LEU A 148 2.85 -0.63 23.40
CA LEU A 148 4.02 -0.37 24.25
C LEU A 148 5.27 0.04 23.46
N ALA A 149 5.52 -0.58 22.31
CA ALA A 149 6.68 -0.24 21.47
C ALA A 149 6.65 1.22 21.03
N SER A 150 5.48 1.75 20.69
CA SER A 150 5.27 3.16 20.34
C SER A 150 5.32 4.06 21.57
N ASP A 151 4.54 3.75 22.60
CA ASP A 151 4.40 4.54 23.82
C ASP A 151 5.75 4.78 24.52
N PHE A 152 6.59 3.75 24.61
CA PHE A 152 7.90 3.82 25.26
C PHE A 152 9.06 4.02 24.25
N GLY A 153 8.77 4.10 22.95
CA GLY A 153 9.74 4.31 21.90
C GLY A 153 10.87 3.27 21.87
N PHE A 154 10.53 1.99 21.98
CA PHE A 154 11.49 0.89 21.92
C PHE A 154 11.35 0.04 20.67
N GLU A 155 12.43 -0.69 20.37
CA GLU A 155 12.47 -1.74 19.37
C GLU A 155 12.84 -3.07 20.04
N PHE A 156 12.48 -4.18 19.40
CA PHE A 156 12.62 -5.51 20.01
C PHE A 156 12.99 -6.58 18.99
N TYR A 157 13.62 -7.65 19.49
CA TYR A 157 13.80 -8.90 18.76
C TYR A 157 13.51 -10.09 19.68
N PHE A 158 13.25 -11.24 19.07
CA PHE A 158 12.93 -12.46 19.80
C PHE A 158 14.10 -13.43 19.77
N ASP A 159 14.42 -14.00 20.93
CA ASP A 159 15.23 -15.20 21.08
C ASP A 159 14.38 -16.27 21.76
N ASN A 160 13.74 -17.10 20.94
CA ASN A 160 12.76 -18.09 21.38
C ASN A 160 11.67 -17.47 22.27
N TYR A 161 11.64 -17.79 23.56
CA TYR A 161 10.69 -17.24 24.53
C TYR A 161 11.23 -16.02 25.27
N THR A 162 12.34 -15.43 24.83
CA THR A 162 12.91 -14.22 25.42
C THR A 162 12.75 -13.05 24.46
N ILE A 163 12.13 -11.98 24.92
CA ILE A 163 11.99 -10.72 24.19
C ILE A 163 13.13 -9.80 24.62
N HIS A 164 13.94 -9.36 23.68
CA HIS A 164 14.99 -8.38 23.94
C HIS A 164 14.51 -7.00 23.52
N ILE A 165 14.58 -6.04 24.43
CA ILE A 165 14.01 -4.70 24.25
C ILE A 165 15.09 -3.64 24.48
N GLN A 166 15.18 -2.68 23.56
CA GLN A 166 16.12 -1.57 23.61
C GLN A 166 15.57 -0.36 22.86
N LYS A 167 16.04 0.85 23.15
CA LYS A 167 15.54 2.09 22.51
C LYS A 167 15.76 2.07 21.00
N LYS A 168 16.87 1.49 20.55
CA LYS A 168 17.19 1.34 19.14
C LYS A 168 18.02 0.09 18.88
N LEU A 169 17.56 -0.76 17.97
CA LEU A 169 18.27 -1.94 17.51
C LEU A 169 19.39 -1.62 16.52
N GLY A 170 20.40 -2.48 16.54
CA GLY A 170 21.45 -2.51 15.55
C GLY A 170 22.71 -1.75 15.94
N THR A 171 23.80 -2.16 15.32
CA THR A 171 25.12 -1.54 15.43
C THR A 171 25.36 -0.63 14.23
N LYS A 172 26.15 0.43 14.44
CA LYS A 172 26.62 1.28 13.34
C LYS A 172 27.85 0.69 12.67
N GLU A 173 28.06 1.08 11.40
CA GLU A 173 29.23 0.67 10.59
C GLU A 173 29.37 -0.86 10.43
N SER A 174 28.25 -1.57 10.47
CA SER A 174 28.21 -3.03 10.49
C SER A 174 28.42 -3.65 9.10
N PHE A 175 28.21 -2.88 8.04
CA PHE A 175 28.42 -3.35 6.68
C PHE A 175 28.82 -2.21 5.72
N LEU A 176 29.44 -2.60 4.61
CA LEU A 176 29.78 -1.73 3.48
C LEU A 176 29.42 -2.43 2.17
N PHE A 177 28.46 -1.88 1.43
CA PHE A 177 28.04 -2.36 0.11
C PHE A 177 28.49 -1.39 -0.97
N ILE A 178 29.11 -1.91 -2.01
CA ILE A 178 29.56 -1.15 -3.17
C ILE A 178 29.08 -1.88 -4.42
N ASP A 179 28.21 -1.22 -5.17
CA ASP A 179 27.64 -1.74 -6.42
C ASP A 179 28.76 -2.19 -7.38
N ASN A 180 28.62 -3.38 -7.96
CA ASN A 180 29.61 -4.03 -8.85
C ASN A 180 31.01 -4.30 -8.26
N ALA A 181 31.22 -4.11 -6.94
CA ALA A 181 32.49 -4.44 -6.29
C ALA A 181 32.35 -5.64 -5.34
N ASN A 182 31.49 -5.53 -4.32
CA ASN A 182 31.25 -6.64 -3.38
C ASN A 182 29.82 -7.19 -3.46
N VAL A 183 28.85 -6.43 -4.00
CA VAL A 183 27.50 -6.91 -4.38
C VAL A 183 27.33 -6.93 -5.90
N SER A 184 26.56 -7.91 -6.40
CA SER A 184 26.30 -8.10 -7.83
C SER A 184 25.33 -7.09 -8.44
N LYS A 185 24.36 -6.61 -7.66
CA LYS A 185 23.38 -5.61 -8.07
C LYS A 185 22.74 -4.98 -6.84
N ILE A 186 22.63 -3.66 -6.86
CA ILE A 186 21.80 -2.92 -5.92
C ILE A 186 20.58 -2.40 -6.69
N SER A 187 19.40 -2.90 -6.36
CA SER A 187 18.13 -2.36 -6.85
C SER A 187 17.68 -1.24 -5.93
N TYR A 188 17.00 -0.24 -6.49
CA TYR A 188 16.34 0.80 -5.69
C TYR A 188 14.92 0.98 -6.20
N ASN A 189 13.98 1.15 -5.29
CA ASN A 189 12.60 1.54 -5.56
C ASN A 189 12.39 2.95 -4.99
N GLU A 190 11.71 3.82 -5.74
CA GLU A 190 11.34 5.16 -5.28
C GLU A 190 9.83 5.21 -5.12
N ASP A 191 9.37 5.49 -3.91
CA ASP A 191 7.97 5.73 -3.61
C ASP A 191 7.75 7.25 -3.42
N TYR A 192 6.77 7.77 -4.13
CA TYR A 192 6.38 9.18 -4.11
C TYR A 192 5.03 9.38 -3.42
N SER A 193 4.34 8.30 -3.03
CA SER A 193 2.97 8.33 -2.50
C SER A 193 2.86 9.03 -1.14
N THR A 194 3.94 9.02 -0.38
CA THR A 194 4.08 9.65 0.94
C THR A 194 4.49 11.12 0.86
N ILE A 195 4.78 11.64 -0.34
CA ILE A 195 5.27 13.02 -0.51
C ILE A 195 4.21 14.04 -0.12
N THR A 196 4.55 14.87 0.85
CA THR A 196 3.77 16.00 1.32
C THR A 196 4.62 17.26 1.28
N THR A 197 4.01 18.38 0.92
CA THR A 197 4.72 19.66 0.71
C THR A 197 4.16 20.78 1.58
N TYR A 198 3.19 20.47 2.44
CA TYR A 198 2.59 21.37 3.41
C TYR A 198 2.23 20.62 4.69
N ILE A 199 2.55 21.14 5.87
CA ILE A 199 2.23 20.52 7.16
C ILE A 199 1.81 21.59 8.17
N LYS A 200 0.86 21.22 9.03
CA LYS A 200 0.38 22.04 10.16
C LYS A 200 0.87 21.45 11.48
N GLY A 201 1.05 22.30 12.48
CA GLY A 201 1.40 21.85 13.82
C GLY A 201 0.75 22.68 14.90
N GLN A 202 0.56 22.04 16.05
CA GLN A 202 -0.01 22.61 17.26
C GLN A 202 0.90 22.29 18.45
N ALA A 203 1.12 23.22 19.35
CA ALA A 203 1.99 23.04 20.52
C ALA A 203 1.55 23.88 21.71
N LYS A 204 2.15 23.61 22.88
CA LYS A 204 1.82 24.28 24.15
C LYS A 204 0.35 24.09 24.51
N PRO A 205 -0.02 22.87 24.97
CA PRO A 205 -1.37 22.55 25.39
C PRO A 205 -1.79 23.54 26.44
N ILE A 206 -3.03 23.99 26.32
CA ILE A 206 -3.61 24.92 27.26
C ILE A 206 -3.87 24.10 28.53
N VAL A 207 -2.95 24.18 29.49
CA VAL A 207 -3.15 23.61 30.81
C VAL A 207 -4.31 24.36 31.43
N GLN A 208 -5.47 23.71 31.52
CA GLN A 208 -6.50 24.17 32.45
C GLN A 208 -5.96 23.95 33.86
N GLU A 209 -5.58 25.04 34.54
CA GLU A 209 -5.21 24.98 35.95
C GLU A 209 -6.38 24.36 36.72
N THR A 210 -6.18 23.15 37.21
CA THR A 210 -7.01 22.55 38.24
C THR A 210 -6.68 23.23 39.57
N THR A 211 -7.52 24.18 39.96
CA THR A 211 -7.72 24.43 41.39
C THR A 211 -8.62 23.33 41.94
N ASP A 212 -8.02 22.43 42.73
CA ASP A 212 -8.72 21.51 43.60
C ASP A 212 -9.77 22.25 44.44
N GLU A 213 -11.03 21.81 44.36
CA GLU A 213 -11.80 21.43 45.54
C GLU A 213 -13.09 20.69 45.12
N THR A 214 -13.10 19.39 45.42
CA THR A 214 -14.25 18.58 45.85
C THR A 214 -15.62 18.69 45.16
N SER A 215 -16.02 17.51 44.65
CA SER A 215 -17.39 16.96 44.56
C SER A 215 -18.23 17.32 43.34
N GLY A 216 -18.70 16.27 42.65
CA GLY A 216 -19.85 16.35 41.75
C GLY A 216 -19.63 15.80 40.35
N SER A 217 -19.53 14.47 40.23
CA SER A 217 -19.75 13.74 38.97
C SER A 217 -21.06 14.17 38.30
N SER A 218 -21.04 14.44 36.99
CA SER A 218 -22.20 14.23 36.11
C SER A 218 -21.82 14.29 34.63
N SER A 219 -21.94 13.14 33.95
CA SER A 219 -22.00 12.93 32.50
C SER A 219 -22.99 13.89 31.80
N SER A 220 -22.63 14.43 30.63
CA SER A 220 -23.48 15.38 29.88
C SER A 220 -23.76 15.06 28.40
N GLY A 221 -23.60 13.80 27.95
CA GLY A 221 -24.06 13.38 26.63
C GLY A 221 -24.81 12.05 26.74
N GLY A 222 -26.09 12.02 26.35
CA GLY A 222 -26.81 10.74 26.23
C GLY A 222 -28.34 10.83 26.20
N SER A 223 -28.95 11.76 26.94
CA SER A 223 -30.41 11.84 27.01
C SER A 223 -31.01 12.88 26.06
N TRP A 224 -32.21 12.62 25.57
CA TRP A 224 -32.99 13.52 24.70
C TRP A 224 -34.23 13.96 25.48
N GLY A 225 -34.70 15.18 25.22
CA GLY A 225 -35.85 15.77 25.91
C GLY A 225 -36.59 16.78 25.04
N TRP A 226 -37.85 17.05 25.39
CA TRP A 226 -38.63 18.08 24.69
C TRP A 226 -38.26 19.49 25.21
N PRO A 227 -38.20 20.51 24.34
CA PRO A 227 -37.79 21.87 24.73
C PRO A 227 -38.80 22.57 25.65
N PHE A 228 -40.04 22.06 25.70
CA PHE A 228 -41.11 22.45 26.63
C PHE A 228 -41.61 21.21 27.40
N PRO A 229 -40.90 20.76 28.45
CA PRO A 229 -41.15 19.47 29.11
C PRO A 229 -42.58 19.29 29.65
N SER A 230 -43.24 20.39 30.05
CA SER A 230 -44.63 20.36 30.56
C SER A 230 -45.67 19.97 29.50
N VAL A 231 -45.34 20.13 28.22
CA VAL A 231 -46.20 19.78 27.08
C VAL A 231 -45.74 18.45 26.47
N GLY A 232 -44.44 18.14 26.56
CA GLY A 232 -43.84 16.98 25.91
C GLY A 232 -43.79 17.17 24.39
N GLU A 233 -44.15 16.14 23.64
CA GLU A 233 -44.17 16.19 22.17
C GLU A 233 -45.24 17.14 21.62
N GLY A 234 -46.38 17.28 22.31
CA GLY A 234 -47.48 18.12 21.86
C GLY A 234 -48.07 17.69 20.51
N SER A 235 -48.55 18.66 19.72
CA SER A 235 -49.14 18.43 18.41
C SER A 235 -48.70 19.49 17.42
N PHE A 236 -48.35 19.08 16.21
CA PHE A 236 -47.86 19.97 15.15
C PHE A 236 -48.83 20.02 13.98
N SER A 237 -49.19 21.24 13.56
CA SER A 237 -49.84 21.52 12.28
C SER A 237 -48.88 21.26 11.11
N LEU A 238 -49.41 21.14 9.89
CA LEU A 238 -48.62 20.77 8.71
C LEU A 238 -47.44 21.71 8.46
N GLY A 239 -47.63 23.03 8.66
CA GLY A 239 -46.60 24.04 8.44
C GLY A 239 -45.46 24.03 9.46
N GLN A 240 -45.62 23.33 10.59
CA GLN A 240 -44.63 23.28 11.68
C GLN A 240 -43.70 22.07 11.61
N ARG A 241 -44.06 21.05 10.82
CA ARG A 241 -43.33 19.77 10.79
C ARG A 241 -42.10 19.86 9.89
N PHE A 242 -41.07 19.09 10.24
CA PHE A 242 -39.91 18.85 9.38
C PHE A 242 -40.34 18.21 8.05
N GLY A 243 -39.67 18.59 6.96
CA GLY A 243 -39.90 18.02 5.64
C GLY A 243 -40.90 18.81 4.78
N TYR A 244 -41.67 18.12 3.94
CA TYR A 244 -42.50 18.78 2.93
C TYR A 244 -43.79 19.38 3.52
N ASP A 245 -43.94 20.70 3.46
CA ASP A 245 -44.99 21.46 4.16
C ASP A 245 -46.27 21.70 3.37
N GLY A 246 -46.34 21.24 2.11
CA GLY A 246 -47.50 21.43 1.25
C GLY A 246 -47.45 22.69 0.37
N GLY A 247 -46.35 23.44 0.32
CA GLY A 247 -46.15 24.55 -0.63
C GLY A 247 -46.10 25.96 -0.04
N PHE A 248 -45.86 26.09 1.27
CA PHE A 248 -45.83 27.40 1.94
C PHE A 248 -44.45 28.08 1.89
N ARG A 249 -43.39 27.31 1.63
CA ARG A 249 -41.98 27.76 1.58
C ARG A 249 -41.37 27.59 0.18
N PRO A 250 -40.26 28.28 -0.16
CA PRO A 250 -39.49 28.00 -1.38
C PRO A 250 -39.08 26.51 -1.41
N ASN A 251 -39.44 25.81 -2.49
CA ASN A 251 -39.26 24.35 -2.65
C ASN A 251 -40.02 23.47 -1.63
N SER A 252 -40.92 24.08 -0.84
CA SER A 252 -41.81 23.41 0.12
C SER A 252 -41.14 22.55 1.19
N PHE A 253 -39.84 22.74 1.45
CA PHE A 253 -39.09 21.97 2.45
C PHE A 253 -38.82 22.81 3.70
N HIS A 254 -39.00 22.20 4.86
CA HIS A 254 -38.76 22.77 6.17
C HIS A 254 -37.65 21.98 6.87
N ASP A 255 -36.57 22.67 7.25
CA ASP A 255 -35.32 22.12 7.79
C ASP A 255 -35.33 21.83 9.30
N GLY A 256 -36.43 22.12 9.99
CA GLY A 256 -36.56 21.86 11.41
C GLY A 256 -38.00 21.62 11.87
N LEU A 257 -38.23 21.81 13.17
CA LEU A 257 -39.51 21.61 13.82
C LEU A 257 -39.90 22.86 14.62
N ASP A 258 -41.11 23.37 14.38
CA ASP A 258 -41.61 24.61 14.99
C ASP A 258 -42.52 24.34 16.19
N PHE A 259 -42.15 24.87 17.35
CA PHE A 259 -42.91 24.81 18.59
C PHE A 259 -43.62 26.15 18.83
N GLY A 260 -44.90 26.23 18.48
CA GLY A 260 -45.70 27.45 18.60
C GLY A 260 -46.00 27.85 20.05
N SER A 261 -46.20 29.14 20.29
CA SER A 261 -46.53 29.65 21.63
C SER A 261 -47.91 29.25 22.13
N VAL A 262 -48.82 28.91 21.21
CA VAL A 262 -50.19 28.50 21.51
C VAL A 262 -50.30 27.00 21.78
N ASP A 263 -49.62 26.16 21.01
CA ASP A 263 -49.67 24.69 21.12
C ASP A 263 -48.57 24.10 22.01
N HIS A 264 -47.46 24.83 22.20
CA HIS A 264 -46.40 24.52 23.16
C HIS A 264 -46.20 25.72 24.10
N PRO A 265 -47.16 25.99 25.02
CA PRO A 265 -47.10 27.14 25.92
C PRO A 265 -45.94 27.01 26.91
N GLY A 266 -45.28 28.15 27.18
CA GLY A 266 -44.11 28.24 28.06
C GLY A 266 -43.12 29.27 27.56
N SER A 267 -42.36 29.90 28.45
CA SER A 267 -41.31 30.84 28.03
C SER A 267 -39.92 30.21 28.11
N GLU A 268 -39.70 29.23 28.98
CA GLU A 268 -38.40 28.56 29.12
C GLU A 268 -38.15 27.58 27.98
N VAL A 269 -37.08 27.83 27.22
CA VAL A 269 -36.58 26.92 26.20
C VAL A 269 -35.52 26.03 26.84
N HIS A 270 -35.75 24.73 26.84
CA HIS A 270 -34.85 23.74 27.44
C HIS A 270 -33.99 23.09 26.35
N ALA A 271 -32.74 22.76 26.69
CA ALA A 271 -31.87 21.99 25.80
C ALA A 271 -32.49 20.62 25.52
N VAL A 272 -32.70 20.29 24.25
CA VAL A 272 -33.25 18.99 23.83
C VAL A 272 -32.21 17.87 23.86
N HIS A 273 -30.94 18.23 23.88
CA HIS A 273 -29.81 17.32 24.01
C HIS A 273 -28.62 18.02 24.68
N GLY A 274 -27.82 17.27 25.43
CA GLY A 274 -26.65 17.79 26.13
C GLY A 274 -25.48 18.05 25.19
N GLY A 275 -24.71 19.12 25.45
CA GLY A 275 -23.57 19.49 24.62
C GLY A 275 -22.97 20.84 25.00
N LYS A 276 -21.91 21.23 24.30
CA LYS A 276 -21.25 22.54 24.45
C LYS A 276 -21.89 23.56 23.51
N VAL A 277 -22.22 24.74 24.01
CA VAL A 277 -22.68 25.86 23.20
C VAL A 277 -21.49 26.35 22.36
N ILE A 278 -21.56 26.17 21.04
CA ILE A 278 -20.48 26.54 20.11
C ILE A 278 -20.76 27.86 19.39
N ILE A 279 -22.02 28.27 19.27
CA ILE A 279 -22.41 29.51 18.59
C ILE A 279 -23.54 30.18 19.36
N LYS A 280 -23.41 31.50 19.53
CA LYS A 280 -24.47 32.40 19.98
C LYS A 280 -24.38 33.66 19.14
N SER A 281 -25.29 33.84 18.19
CA SER A 281 -25.15 34.89 17.18
C SER A 281 -26.50 35.30 16.59
N TYR A 282 -26.48 36.26 15.68
CA TYR A 282 -27.63 36.71 14.91
C TYR A 282 -27.38 36.47 13.42
N MET A 283 -28.37 35.91 12.72
CA MET A 283 -28.35 35.75 11.27
C MET A 283 -29.74 36.05 10.70
N GLY A 284 -29.79 36.83 9.61
CA GLY A 284 -31.05 37.08 8.91
C GLY A 284 -31.66 35.76 8.42
N GLY A 285 -32.87 35.45 8.83
CA GLY A 285 -33.55 34.17 8.58
C GLY A 285 -33.65 33.26 9.79
N LEU A 286 -32.67 33.30 10.71
CA LEU A 286 -32.65 32.49 11.96
C LEU A 286 -32.93 33.36 13.21
N GLU A 287 -32.85 34.68 13.06
CA GLU A 287 -32.89 35.65 14.16
C GLU A 287 -31.75 35.45 15.17
N ASN A 288 -31.95 35.74 16.46
CA ASN A 288 -30.94 35.42 17.49
C ASN A 288 -31.02 33.91 17.76
N TYR A 289 -29.91 33.20 17.56
CA TYR A 289 -29.87 31.75 17.67
C TYR A 289 -28.69 31.27 18.51
N VAL A 290 -28.81 30.03 18.98
CA VAL A 290 -27.76 29.31 19.69
C VAL A 290 -27.58 27.92 19.10
N VAL A 291 -26.32 27.48 18.97
CA VAL A 291 -25.98 26.12 18.51
C VAL A 291 -25.27 25.37 19.62
N VAL A 292 -25.81 24.22 19.97
CA VAL A 292 -25.22 23.27 20.92
C VAL A 292 -24.61 22.12 20.12
N HIS A 293 -23.32 21.88 20.28
CA HIS A 293 -22.62 20.73 19.74
C HIS A 293 -22.53 19.64 20.80
N SER A 294 -23.14 18.48 20.53
CA SER A 294 -23.10 17.33 21.41
C SER A 294 -21.93 16.41 21.10
N ASP A 295 -21.54 15.61 22.09
CA ASP A 295 -20.36 14.74 22.03
C ASP A 295 -20.57 13.55 21.07
N ASP A 296 -21.83 13.19 20.79
CA ASP A 296 -22.23 12.19 19.79
C ASP A 296 -22.39 12.78 18.36
N GLY A 297 -21.92 14.01 18.18
CA GLY A 297 -21.69 14.65 16.88
C GLY A 297 -22.88 15.41 16.29
N TYR A 298 -23.91 15.75 17.07
CA TYR A 298 -25.01 16.61 16.59
C TYR A 298 -24.73 18.09 16.84
N ASN A 299 -25.11 18.92 15.87
CA ASN A 299 -25.33 20.35 16.03
C ASN A 299 -26.84 20.58 16.15
N ILE A 300 -27.28 21.05 17.32
CA ILE A 300 -28.67 21.41 17.61
C ILE A 300 -28.80 22.93 17.57
N VAL A 301 -29.62 23.43 16.66
CA VAL A 301 -29.82 24.85 16.40
C VAL A 301 -31.16 25.29 16.99
N TYR A 302 -31.13 26.25 17.91
CA TYR A 302 -32.32 26.87 18.50
C TYR A 302 -32.43 28.30 17.99
N GLN A 303 -33.48 28.58 17.22
CA GLN A 303 -33.61 29.83 16.47
C GLN A 303 -35.06 30.33 16.49
N GLU A 304 -35.28 31.58 16.04
CA GLU A 304 -36.60 32.25 15.95
C GLU A 304 -37.38 32.43 17.27
N ALA A 305 -36.85 31.93 18.40
CA ALA A 305 -37.46 32.05 19.72
C ALA A 305 -37.13 33.37 20.45
N PHE A 306 -36.07 34.07 20.03
CA PHE A 306 -35.42 35.10 20.84
C PHE A 306 -35.36 36.44 20.09
N SER A 307 -36.19 37.40 20.48
CA SER A 307 -36.19 38.73 19.84
C SER A 307 -34.95 39.57 20.18
N SER A 308 -34.17 39.18 21.19
CA SER A 308 -32.88 39.78 21.50
C SER A 308 -31.88 38.75 22.04
N MET A 309 -30.59 39.02 21.86
CA MET A 309 -29.50 38.20 22.41
C MET A 309 -29.58 38.02 23.94
N SER A 310 -30.18 38.98 24.64
CA SER A 310 -30.36 38.92 26.11
C SER A 310 -31.34 37.84 26.56
N ASN A 311 -32.19 37.36 25.66
CA ASN A 311 -33.10 36.25 25.91
C ASN A 311 -32.39 34.88 25.91
N ILE A 312 -31.19 34.78 25.33
CA ILE A 312 -30.36 33.56 25.36
C ILE A 312 -29.47 33.63 26.60
N ARG A 313 -29.66 32.68 27.52
CA ARG A 313 -29.03 32.69 28.85
C ARG A 313 -27.65 32.04 28.87
N VAL A 314 -27.43 31.10 27.97
CA VAL A 314 -26.14 30.43 27.80
C VAL A 314 -25.23 31.25 26.89
N ASN A 315 -23.92 31.04 26.98
CA ASN A 315 -22.88 31.68 26.19
C ASN A 315 -21.99 30.63 25.51
N VAL A 316 -21.25 31.05 24.48
CA VAL A 316 -20.28 30.17 23.81
C VAL A 316 -19.27 29.66 24.84
N GLY A 317 -19.12 28.34 24.91
CA GLY A 317 -18.30 27.65 25.90
C GLY A 317 -19.10 26.96 27.01
N ASP A 318 -20.34 27.37 27.28
CA ASP A 318 -21.19 26.75 28.30
C ASP A 318 -21.53 25.31 27.91
N VAL A 319 -21.46 24.38 28.87
CA VAL A 319 -21.94 23.01 28.70
C VAL A 319 -23.36 22.94 29.28
N VAL A 320 -24.31 22.51 28.46
CA VAL A 320 -25.71 22.33 28.84
C VAL A 320 -26.05 20.85 28.88
N LYS A 321 -26.89 20.44 29.83
CA LYS A 321 -27.49 19.12 29.88
C LYS A 321 -28.90 19.18 29.32
N THR A 322 -29.40 18.04 28.88
CA THR A 322 -30.80 17.89 28.47
C THR A 322 -31.73 18.33 29.59
N GLY A 323 -32.63 19.27 29.28
CA GLY A 323 -33.51 19.91 30.26
C GLY A 323 -32.95 21.17 30.92
N ASP A 324 -31.73 21.62 30.62
CA ASP A 324 -31.26 22.92 31.10
C ASP A 324 -31.92 24.06 30.32
N VAL A 325 -32.27 25.15 31.01
CA VAL A 325 -32.85 26.33 30.37
C VAL A 325 -31.77 27.10 29.61
N ILE A 326 -31.86 27.12 28.28
CA ILE A 326 -30.89 27.79 27.40
C ILE A 326 -31.31 29.23 27.06
N GLY A 327 -32.59 29.55 27.21
CA GLY A 327 -33.13 30.87 26.91
C GLY A 327 -34.61 31.01 27.22
N TYR A 328 -35.11 32.23 27.07
CA TYR A 328 -36.51 32.57 27.28
C TYR A 328 -37.16 33.05 25.98
N ARG A 329 -38.03 32.22 25.41
CA ARG A 329 -38.83 32.54 24.22
C ARG A 329 -39.73 33.74 24.50
N ASN A 330 -39.69 34.72 23.61
CA ASN A 330 -40.59 35.88 23.62
C ASN A 330 -41.12 36.27 22.22
N THR A 331 -41.00 35.35 21.27
CA THR A 331 -41.58 35.40 19.92
C THR A 331 -42.72 34.37 19.79
N ASP A 332 -43.29 34.25 18.59
CA ASP A 332 -44.46 33.41 18.35
C ASP A 332 -44.17 31.90 18.35
N HIS A 333 -42.93 31.47 18.11
CA HIS A 333 -42.52 30.06 18.10
C HIS A 333 -41.02 29.86 18.36
N LEU A 334 -40.61 28.61 18.62
CA LEU A 334 -39.20 28.18 18.63
C LEU A 334 -39.01 27.23 17.43
N HIS A 335 -37.99 27.47 16.61
CA HIS A 335 -37.57 26.53 15.58
C HIS A 335 -36.34 25.74 16.05
N ILE A 336 -36.38 24.41 15.90
CA ILE A 336 -35.24 23.53 16.19
C ILE A 336 -34.79 22.81 14.92
N GLY A 337 -33.53 23.01 14.53
CA GLY A 337 -32.84 22.24 13.49
C GLY A 337 -31.80 21.29 14.08
N ILE A 338 -31.61 20.11 13.48
CA ILE A 338 -30.61 19.11 13.92
C ILE A 338 -29.80 18.62 12.71
N THR A 339 -28.46 18.59 12.83
CA THR A 339 -27.55 18.10 11.77
C THR A 339 -26.28 17.47 12.36
N LYS A 340 -25.58 16.62 11.59
CA LYS A 340 -24.22 16.12 11.91
C LYS A 340 -23.12 16.79 11.07
N VAL A 341 -23.48 17.72 10.20
CA VAL A 341 -22.55 18.48 9.36
C VAL A 341 -22.18 19.78 10.07
N ASP A 342 -21.04 20.40 9.73
CA ASP A 342 -20.71 21.76 10.18
C ASP A 342 -21.90 22.72 9.97
N PHE A 343 -22.22 23.52 10.98
CA PHE A 343 -23.37 24.41 10.99
C PHE A 343 -23.39 25.39 9.80
N ASN A 344 -22.24 25.97 9.43
CA ASN A 344 -22.20 26.94 8.33
C ASN A 344 -22.47 26.27 6.97
N THR A 345 -22.09 25.00 6.83
CA THR A 345 -22.42 24.20 5.65
C THR A 345 -23.90 23.79 5.65
N ALA A 346 -24.48 23.47 6.81
CA ALA A 346 -25.88 23.07 6.93
C ALA A 346 -26.87 24.20 6.59
N VAL A 347 -26.60 25.43 7.06
CA VAL A 347 -27.43 26.62 6.78
C VAL A 347 -27.53 26.92 5.28
N GLY A 348 -26.49 26.62 4.50
CA GLY A 348 -26.52 26.74 3.04
C GLY A 348 -27.54 25.82 2.34
N LYS A 349 -28.12 24.86 3.07
CA LYS A 349 -29.02 23.82 2.57
C LYS A 349 -30.40 23.82 3.24
N SER A 350 -30.78 24.89 3.95
CA SER A 350 -32.08 25.01 4.65
C SER A 350 -33.34 24.75 3.81
N PHE A 351 -33.26 24.82 2.48
CA PHE A 351 -34.40 24.52 1.58
C PHE A 351 -34.19 23.27 0.72
N THR A 352 -33.23 22.40 1.07
CA THR A 352 -32.86 21.20 0.30
C THR A 352 -33.03 19.93 1.12
N ASN A 353 -33.80 18.98 0.59
CA ASN A 353 -33.99 17.66 1.21
C ASN A 353 -32.92 16.65 0.72
N ASP A 354 -31.68 16.80 1.19
CA ASP A 354 -30.55 15.92 0.83
C ASP A 354 -29.95 15.15 2.01
N GLY A 355 -30.64 15.15 3.17
CA GLY A 355 -30.18 14.49 4.40
C GLY A 355 -29.23 15.34 5.25
N THR A 356 -28.94 16.58 4.86
CA THR A 356 -28.13 17.51 5.68
C THR A 356 -28.85 17.87 6.98
N TRP A 357 -30.15 18.17 6.91
CA TRP A 357 -31.00 18.39 8.07
C TRP A 357 -31.77 17.13 8.42
N LEU A 358 -31.88 16.84 9.71
CA LEU A 358 -32.49 15.62 10.24
C LEU A 358 -33.80 15.94 10.94
N ASN A 359 -34.73 14.98 10.94
CA ASN A 359 -36.06 15.15 11.52
C ASN A 359 -36.00 15.26 13.07
N PRO A 360 -36.20 16.47 13.65
CA PRO A 360 -36.05 16.66 15.09
C PRO A 360 -37.13 15.91 15.90
N GLN A 361 -38.34 15.79 15.34
CA GLN A 361 -39.44 15.09 16.00
C GLN A 361 -39.11 13.61 16.23
N GLU A 362 -38.55 12.94 15.21
CA GLU A 362 -38.17 11.53 15.29
C GLU A 362 -36.93 11.33 16.15
N ILE A 363 -35.92 12.20 16.03
CA ILE A 363 -34.69 12.10 16.83
C ILE A 363 -35.00 12.24 18.32
N ILE A 364 -35.76 13.27 18.71
CA ILE A 364 -36.10 13.49 20.13
C ILE A 364 -36.99 12.36 20.65
N ARG A 365 -37.99 11.91 19.88
CA ARG A 365 -38.89 10.82 20.29
C ARG A 365 -38.14 9.50 20.47
N ASN A 366 -37.30 9.11 19.51
CA ASN A 366 -36.54 7.87 19.56
C ASN A 366 -35.45 7.94 20.64
N GLY A 367 -34.81 9.10 20.80
CA GLY A 367 -33.88 9.34 21.88
C GLY A 367 -34.52 9.17 23.25
N ILE A 368 -35.74 9.71 23.47
CA ILE A 368 -36.49 9.53 24.72
C ILE A 368 -36.90 8.05 24.93
N ALA A 369 -37.31 7.35 23.87
CA ALA A 369 -37.67 5.93 23.95
C ALA A 369 -36.47 5.06 24.35
N ASN A 370 -35.30 5.35 23.79
CA ASN A 370 -34.04 4.66 24.11
C ASN A 370 -33.53 5.00 25.53
N ASN A 371 -33.85 6.19 26.07
CA ASN A 371 -33.54 6.55 27.46
C ASN A 371 -34.35 5.73 28.49
N ASN A 372 -35.45 5.07 28.08
CA ASN A 372 -36.36 4.34 28.95
C ASN A 372 -36.23 2.80 28.83
N SER A 373 -35.33 2.28 27.99
CA SER A 373 -35.16 0.84 27.75
C SER A 373 -33.97 0.24 28.50
N ASP A 374 -33.82 0.59 29.77
CA ASP A 374 -32.85 -0.03 30.68
C ASP A 374 -33.54 -1.17 31.47
N SER A 375 -33.99 -2.21 30.77
CA SER A 375 -34.37 -3.50 31.36
C SER A 375 -34.55 -4.60 30.29
N ASP A 376 -33.82 -5.69 30.48
CA ASP A 376 -33.96 -7.05 29.93
C ASP A 376 -33.24 -7.42 28.62
N VAL A 377 -32.72 -8.65 28.66
CA VAL A 377 -31.55 -9.21 27.95
C VAL A 377 -31.93 -9.94 26.63
N VAL A 378 -30.92 -10.07 25.76
CA VAL A 378 -30.65 -11.13 24.73
C VAL A 378 -30.97 -10.78 23.26
N GLU A 379 -29.95 -10.41 22.47
CA GLU A 379 -29.28 -11.21 21.41
C GLU A 379 -28.11 -10.40 20.79
N GLN A 380 -26.98 -11.06 20.50
CA GLN A 380 -25.78 -10.53 19.84
C GLN A 380 -25.97 -10.25 18.33
N PRO A 381 -25.00 -9.68 17.58
CA PRO A 381 -23.93 -8.72 17.90
C PRO A 381 -23.87 -7.54 16.88
N THR A 382 -23.23 -6.41 17.22
CA THR A 382 -22.06 -5.81 16.52
C THR A 382 -21.78 -4.38 16.99
N GLU A 383 -20.48 -4.15 17.20
CA GLU A 383 -19.72 -3.00 17.72
C GLU A 383 -20.09 -1.58 17.23
N THR A 384 -19.80 -0.59 18.09
CA THR A 384 -19.06 0.68 17.83
C THR A 384 -19.12 1.52 19.13
N VAL A 385 -18.11 1.46 20.03
CA VAL A 385 -16.89 2.31 20.15
C VAL A 385 -17.21 3.80 20.38
N ASP A 386 -17.04 4.24 21.63
CA ASP A 386 -16.97 5.65 22.08
C ASP A 386 -15.71 6.34 21.49
N GLU A 387 -15.78 7.62 21.12
CA GLU A 387 -14.61 8.43 20.74
C GLU A 387 -14.43 9.66 21.67
N ASP A 388 -13.16 9.87 22.01
CA ASP A 388 -12.53 10.77 22.98
C ASP A 388 -12.48 12.25 22.50
N LYS A 389 -12.55 13.25 23.40
CA LYS A 389 -12.49 14.69 23.03
C LYS A 389 -11.04 15.20 22.90
N PRO A 390 -10.67 15.96 21.85
CA PRO A 390 -9.29 16.38 21.60
C PRO A 390 -8.82 17.58 22.45
N THR A 391 -7.56 17.52 22.91
CA THR A 391 -6.81 18.56 23.64
C THR A 391 -6.62 19.86 22.82
N GLU A 392 -6.81 21.04 23.42
CA GLU A 392 -6.59 22.36 22.79
C GLU A 392 -5.17 22.93 23.05
N TYR A 393 -4.60 23.64 22.06
CA TYR A 393 -3.20 24.10 22.03
C TYR A 393 -3.10 25.62 21.77
N GLU A 394 -2.16 26.31 22.41
CA GLU A 394 -2.00 27.77 22.27
C GLU A 394 -1.27 28.15 20.98
N ILE A 395 -0.28 27.36 20.55
CA ILE A 395 0.59 27.68 19.43
C ILE A 395 0.14 26.89 18.21
N HIS A 396 -0.06 27.58 17.09
CA HIS A 396 -0.37 27.00 15.79
C HIS A 396 0.62 27.52 14.74
N SER A 397 1.19 26.62 13.94
CA SER A 397 2.08 27.00 12.84
C SER A 397 1.87 26.13 11.62
N GLU A 398 2.30 26.64 10.47
CA GLU A 398 2.30 25.93 9.21
C GLU A 398 3.65 26.05 8.50
N TYR A 399 4.01 25.03 7.72
CA TYR A 399 5.21 25.02 6.90
C TYR A 399 4.88 24.57 5.49
N VAL A 400 5.38 25.32 4.49
CA VAL A 400 5.30 24.97 3.06
C VAL A 400 6.71 24.68 2.55
N SER A 401 6.88 23.54 1.90
CA SER A 401 8.15 23.17 1.27
C SER A 401 8.53 24.20 0.19
N PRO A 402 9.79 24.66 0.14
CA PRO A 402 10.30 25.52 -0.94
C PRO A 402 10.16 24.90 -2.34
N LEU A 403 9.97 23.58 -2.44
CA LEU A 403 9.80 22.87 -3.72
C LEU A 403 8.47 23.22 -4.41
N VAL A 404 7.46 23.67 -3.66
CA VAL A 404 6.21 24.20 -4.23
C VAL A 404 6.49 25.37 -5.17
N GLU A 405 7.33 26.31 -4.74
CA GLU A 405 7.70 27.49 -5.54
C GLU A 405 8.85 27.18 -6.52
N LYS A 406 9.94 26.58 -6.03
CA LYS A 406 11.18 26.41 -6.81
C LYS A 406 11.08 25.34 -7.88
N ALA A 407 10.34 24.26 -7.60
CA ALA A 407 10.19 23.12 -8.50
C ALA A 407 8.77 23.00 -9.08
N HIS A 408 7.88 23.96 -8.77
CA HIS A 408 6.47 23.97 -9.21
C HIS A 408 5.69 22.72 -8.77
N TRP A 409 6.01 22.19 -7.59
CA TRP A 409 5.30 21.03 -7.02
C TRP A 409 3.93 21.44 -6.48
N PRO A 410 2.93 20.53 -6.49
CA PRO A 410 1.62 20.81 -5.89
C PRO A 410 1.75 20.96 -4.37
N LYS A 411 0.87 21.78 -3.78
CA LYS A 411 0.72 21.88 -2.32
C LYS A 411 -0.09 20.69 -1.82
N VAL A 412 0.56 19.73 -1.16
CA VAL A 412 -0.01 18.46 -0.66
C VAL A 412 0.13 18.45 0.86
N GLU A 413 -0.99 18.28 1.57
CA GLU A 413 -1.07 18.39 3.04
C GLU A 413 -0.66 17.07 3.73
N ALA A 414 0.22 17.19 4.72
CA ALA A 414 0.63 16.12 5.63
C ALA A 414 -0.27 16.05 6.87
N GLU A 415 -0.23 14.92 7.58
CA GLU A 415 -0.86 14.82 8.90
C GLU A 415 -0.32 15.89 9.86
N PRO A 416 -1.19 16.56 10.61
CA PRO A 416 -0.77 17.60 11.54
C PRO A 416 -0.03 17.00 12.74
N ILE A 417 0.97 17.71 13.25
CA ILE A 417 1.73 17.29 14.44
C ILE A 417 1.30 18.06 15.69
N THR A 418 1.19 17.36 16.81
CA THR A 418 1.05 17.96 18.15
C THR A 418 2.33 17.76 18.96
N ASP A 419 2.70 18.74 19.79
CA ASP A 419 3.79 18.58 20.77
C ASP A 419 3.53 19.38 22.05
N ASP A 420 3.25 18.65 23.11
CA ASP A 420 2.91 19.20 24.41
C ASP A 420 4.09 19.89 25.11
N ASN A 421 5.32 19.57 24.70
CA ASN A 421 6.54 20.05 25.33
C ASN A 421 7.14 21.28 24.62
N ILE A 422 6.63 21.63 23.43
CA ILE A 422 7.09 22.82 22.69
C ILE A 422 6.34 24.05 23.19
N THR A 423 7.09 25.02 23.71
CA THR A 423 6.53 26.24 24.31
C THR A 423 6.66 27.50 23.44
N ASP A 424 7.26 27.38 22.26
CA ASP A 424 7.49 28.51 21.34
C ASP A 424 7.30 28.13 19.85
N GLU A 425 6.86 29.12 19.08
CA GLU A 425 6.50 28.98 17.66
C GLU A 425 7.69 28.59 16.77
N ASN A 426 8.90 29.09 17.06
CA ASN A 426 10.07 28.81 16.23
C ASN A 426 10.53 27.35 16.36
N THR A 427 10.47 26.80 17.56
CA THR A 427 10.73 25.38 17.82
C THR A 427 9.69 24.50 17.13
N LEU A 428 8.41 24.90 17.13
CA LEU A 428 7.34 24.22 16.38
C LEU A 428 7.61 24.26 14.87
N ILE A 429 7.94 25.42 14.30
CA ILE A 429 8.31 25.55 12.88
C ILE A 429 9.52 24.68 12.52
N ASN A 430 10.53 24.58 13.39
CA ASN A 430 11.67 23.70 13.16
C ASN A 430 11.28 22.21 13.21
N LYS A 431 10.36 21.82 14.10
CA LYS A 431 9.80 20.47 14.13
C LYS A 431 8.99 20.19 12.86
N LEU A 432 8.14 21.11 12.42
CA LEU A 432 7.39 21.01 11.16
C LEU A 432 8.31 20.82 9.96
N LYS A 433 9.40 21.60 9.87
CA LYS A 433 10.45 21.44 8.85
C LYS A 433 11.13 20.06 8.89
N ALA A 434 11.31 19.49 10.08
CA ALA A 434 11.91 18.17 10.24
C ALA A 434 10.92 17.01 9.98
N SER A 435 9.62 17.27 10.14
CA SER A 435 8.55 16.28 10.00
C SER A 435 7.96 16.20 8.60
N ILE A 436 8.01 17.28 7.82
CA ILE A 436 7.52 17.29 6.42
C ILE A 436 8.23 16.22 5.57
N HIS A 437 7.47 15.53 4.71
CA HIS A 437 7.98 14.49 3.83
C HIS A 437 8.02 14.98 2.38
N ASP A 438 8.85 15.98 2.08
CA ASP A 438 8.94 16.60 0.75
C ASP A 438 10.01 15.96 -0.15
N TYR A 439 10.30 14.68 0.06
CA TYR A 439 11.32 13.89 -0.63
C TYR A 439 10.82 12.47 -0.89
N PRO A 440 11.31 11.79 -1.94
CA PRO A 440 10.91 10.41 -2.22
C PRO A 440 11.46 9.44 -1.17
N ASP A 441 10.65 8.45 -0.81
CA ASP A 441 11.07 7.30 -0.05
C ASP A 441 11.86 6.36 -0.95
N ILE A 442 13.10 6.03 -0.58
CA ILE A 442 13.94 5.13 -1.37
C ILE A 442 14.23 3.86 -0.59
N GLU A 443 13.74 2.74 -1.13
CA GLU A 443 14.05 1.41 -0.64
C GLU A 443 15.18 0.82 -1.48
N TYR A 444 16.23 0.35 -0.81
CA TYR A 444 17.32 -0.36 -1.46
C TYR A 444 17.19 -1.86 -1.19
N THR A 445 17.24 -2.66 -2.24
CA THR A 445 17.18 -4.13 -2.15
C THR A 445 18.38 -4.72 -2.87
N LEU A 446 19.02 -5.70 -2.24
CA LEU A 446 20.15 -6.41 -2.82
C LEU A 446 19.91 -7.92 -2.82
N ASP A 447 20.23 -8.54 -3.95
CA ASP A 447 20.36 -9.99 -4.05
C ASP A 447 21.79 -10.39 -3.67
N TYR A 448 21.91 -11.06 -2.52
CA TYR A 448 23.13 -11.31 -1.76
C TYR A 448 23.95 -12.51 -2.29
N ALA A 449 23.79 -12.88 -3.57
CA ALA A 449 24.33 -14.13 -4.13
C ALA A 449 25.88 -14.26 -4.05
N ASN A 450 26.62 -13.17 -3.86
CA ASN A 450 28.08 -13.14 -4.00
C ASN A 450 28.88 -12.56 -2.80
N PHE A 451 28.27 -12.36 -1.62
CA PHE A 451 28.90 -11.45 -0.65
C PHE A 451 29.87 -12.09 0.36
N LYS A 452 29.70 -13.37 0.71
CA LYS A 452 30.52 -14.00 1.77
C LYS A 452 32.00 -14.22 1.39
N TYR A 453 32.35 -14.04 0.12
CA TYR A 453 33.68 -14.38 -0.41
C TYR A 453 34.53 -13.19 -0.89
N ASN A 454 33.93 -12.02 -1.15
CA ASN A 454 34.63 -10.90 -1.83
C ASN A 454 35.04 -9.71 -0.93
N SER A 455 34.68 -9.71 0.35
CA SER A 455 35.08 -8.64 1.29
C SER A 455 36.35 -9.02 2.08
N VAL A 456 37.49 -9.12 1.39
CA VAL A 456 38.78 -9.57 1.96
C VAL A 456 39.32 -8.67 3.11
N LYS A 457 38.62 -7.58 3.48
CA LYS A 457 39.06 -6.60 4.50
C LYS A 457 37.96 -5.99 5.40
N PHE A 458 36.68 -6.38 5.25
CA PHE A 458 35.59 -5.79 6.05
C PHE A 458 34.62 -6.89 6.51
N ASN A 459 34.45 -7.06 7.81
CA ASN A 459 33.53 -8.04 8.37
C ASN A 459 32.11 -7.47 8.34
N ASN A 460 31.26 -7.95 7.44
CA ASN A 460 29.90 -7.46 7.31
C ASN A 460 28.96 -8.24 8.24
N ASP A 461 28.42 -7.58 9.27
CA ASP A 461 27.40 -8.12 10.19
C ASP A 461 26.01 -7.76 9.67
N ILE A 462 25.41 -8.69 8.94
CA ILE A 462 24.10 -8.53 8.32
C ILE A 462 23.03 -9.04 9.30
N LYS A 463 22.46 -8.10 10.04
CA LYS A 463 21.34 -8.34 10.97
C LYS A 463 20.33 -7.22 10.84
N VAL A 464 19.06 -7.56 10.98
CA VAL A 464 17.99 -6.57 11.04
C VAL A 464 18.28 -5.53 12.13
N GLY A 465 18.09 -4.26 11.79
CA GLY A 465 18.41 -3.12 12.64
C GLY A 465 19.82 -2.55 12.44
N ASN A 466 20.81 -3.33 11.98
CA ASN A 466 22.17 -2.83 11.76
C ASN A 466 22.22 -1.73 10.70
N TYR A 467 23.17 -0.81 10.87
CA TYR A 467 23.45 0.28 9.96
C TYR A 467 24.78 0.06 9.25
N GLY A 468 24.89 0.58 8.04
CA GLY A 468 26.11 0.50 7.26
C GLY A 468 26.02 1.35 6.02
N TRP A 469 27.09 1.35 5.24
CA TRP A 469 27.23 2.24 4.09
C TRP A 469 26.95 1.51 2.78
N LEU A 470 26.24 2.17 1.89
CA LEU A 470 25.98 1.71 0.53
C LEU A 470 26.50 2.76 -0.45
N ARG A 471 27.36 2.37 -1.39
CA ARG A 471 27.73 3.21 -2.53
C ARG A 471 26.88 2.82 -3.72
N ASP A 472 25.98 3.70 -4.12
CA ASP A 472 25.08 3.45 -5.24
C ASP A 472 25.80 3.54 -6.60
N ARG A 473 25.08 3.20 -7.68
CA ARG A 473 25.62 3.23 -9.05
C ARG A 473 26.06 4.62 -9.52
N PHE A 474 25.60 5.69 -8.87
CA PHE A 474 25.97 7.08 -9.15
C PHE A 474 27.19 7.54 -8.36
N GLY A 475 27.72 6.69 -7.47
CA GLY A 475 28.88 6.97 -6.62
C GLY A 475 28.53 7.83 -5.42
N ILE A 476 27.29 7.73 -4.94
CA ILE A 476 26.81 8.39 -3.73
C ILE A 476 26.93 7.40 -2.58
N ASP A 477 27.54 7.85 -1.49
CA ASP A 477 27.64 7.07 -0.25
C ASP A 477 26.41 7.33 0.59
N VAL A 478 25.76 6.25 0.98
CA VAL A 478 24.42 6.24 1.52
C VAL A 478 24.43 5.37 2.78
N GLU A 479 24.45 5.97 3.97
CA GLU A 479 24.19 5.21 5.22
C GLU A 479 22.76 4.66 5.20
N VAL A 480 22.60 3.35 5.33
CA VAL A 480 21.32 2.64 5.29
C VAL A 480 21.19 1.74 6.51
N ARG A 481 19.94 1.37 6.84
CA ARG A 481 19.60 0.46 7.93
C ARG A 481 18.87 -0.77 7.40
N ILE A 482 19.28 -1.97 7.81
CA ILE A 482 18.61 -3.20 7.39
C ILE A 482 17.23 -3.26 8.05
N ASN A 483 16.18 -3.27 7.23
CA ASN A 483 14.79 -3.39 7.66
C ASN A 483 14.31 -4.85 7.63
N SER A 484 14.65 -5.57 6.56
CA SER A 484 14.33 -6.99 6.43
C SER A 484 15.52 -7.76 5.89
N TYR A 485 15.65 -9.01 6.33
CA TYR A 485 16.64 -9.96 5.85
C TYR A 485 15.96 -11.31 5.62
N THR A 486 15.98 -11.76 4.37
CA THR A 486 15.49 -13.08 3.97
C THR A 486 16.68 -13.94 3.60
N TRP A 487 16.82 -15.11 4.21
CA TRP A 487 17.97 -15.98 3.97
C TRP A 487 17.60 -17.45 3.88
N TYR A 488 18.45 -18.19 3.17
CA TYR A 488 18.18 -19.57 2.79
C TYR A 488 19.26 -20.52 3.37
N PRO A 489 19.17 -20.92 4.66
CA PRO A 489 20.21 -21.69 5.36
C PRO A 489 20.65 -22.98 4.66
N GLN A 490 19.74 -23.62 3.93
CA GLN A 490 19.91 -24.99 3.41
C GLN A 490 19.90 -25.07 1.88
N ASN A 491 19.74 -23.93 1.19
CA ASN A 491 19.66 -23.86 -0.27
C ASN A 491 20.79 -23.00 -0.86
N LYS A 492 21.05 -23.15 -2.16
CA LYS A 492 21.99 -22.29 -2.93
C LYS A 492 21.34 -20.99 -3.44
N GLN A 493 20.13 -20.68 -3.00
CA GLN A 493 19.42 -19.45 -3.36
C GLN A 493 20.12 -18.26 -2.71
N ALA A 494 20.11 -17.12 -3.39
CA ALA A 494 20.68 -15.90 -2.85
C ALA A 494 19.81 -15.37 -1.70
N ASP A 495 20.44 -14.96 -0.60
CA ASP A 495 19.73 -14.19 0.43
C ASP A 495 19.32 -12.83 -0.14
N THR A 496 18.35 -12.18 0.49
CA THR A 496 17.89 -10.83 0.13
C THR A 496 17.96 -9.95 1.36
N VAL A 497 18.61 -8.79 1.22
CA VAL A 497 18.65 -7.76 2.28
C VAL A 497 17.89 -6.55 1.75
N THR A 498 16.91 -6.10 2.52
CA THR A 498 16.14 -4.90 2.26
C THR A 498 16.49 -3.85 3.29
N PHE A 499 16.90 -2.68 2.82
CA PHE A 499 17.12 -1.52 3.68
C PHE A 499 15.87 -0.66 3.71
N GLY A 500 15.45 -0.26 4.90
CA GLY A 500 14.27 0.58 5.04
C GLY A 500 14.45 1.96 4.41
N ASN A 501 13.33 2.62 4.11
CA ASN A 501 13.22 3.92 3.43
C ASN A 501 14.30 4.89 3.88
N LYS A 502 15.33 5.04 3.05
CA LYS A 502 16.30 6.08 3.31
C LYS A 502 15.75 7.40 2.80
N ARG A 503 15.64 8.33 3.74
CA ARG A 503 15.39 9.75 3.50
C ARG A 503 16.59 10.33 2.77
N PHE A 504 16.42 10.70 1.51
CA PHE A 504 17.43 11.52 0.83
C PHE A 504 17.23 12.96 1.27
N ASP A 505 18.26 13.52 1.90
CA ASP A 505 18.30 14.95 2.17
C ASP A 505 18.07 15.73 0.84
N PRO A 506 17.30 16.82 0.82
CA PRO A 506 17.02 17.59 -0.39
C PRO A 506 18.28 18.03 -1.16
N VAL A 507 19.39 18.28 -0.46
CA VAL A 507 20.70 18.59 -1.05
C VAL A 507 21.33 17.35 -1.67
N GLU A 508 21.24 16.17 -1.01
CA GLU A 508 21.71 14.91 -1.60
C GLU A 508 20.91 14.51 -2.84
N TRP A 509 19.59 14.74 -2.83
CA TRP A 509 18.73 14.55 -4.00
C TRP A 509 19.09 15.51 -5.14
N GLN A 510 19.32 16.80 -4.84
CA GLN A 510 19.81 17.76 -5.83
C GLN A 510 21.20 17.39 -6.36
N VAL A 511 22.13 16.98 -5.51
CA VAL A 511 23.47 16.52 -5.90
C VAL A 511 23.39 15.24 -6.71
N ARG A 512 22.46 14.32 -6.40
CA ARG A 512 22.18 13.11 -7.18
C ARG A 512 21.68 13.45 -8.57
N ASN A 513 20.70 14.33 -8.67
CA ASN A 513 20.21 14.83 -9.95
C ASN A 513 21.28 15.58 -10.74
N GLN A 514 22.12 16.37 -10.07
CA GLN A 514 23.22 17.09 -10.69
C GLN A 514 24.32 16.14 -11.17
N LYS A 515 24.73 15.13 -10.39
CA LYS A 515 25.71 14.12 -10.79
C LYS A 515 25.18 13.21 -11.89
N ALA A 516 23.89 12.86 -11.87
CA ALA A 516 23.23 12.14 -12.95
C ALA A 516 23.19 12.98 -14.23
N PHE A 517 22.85 14.27 -14.12
CA PHE A 517 22.92 15.24 -15.21
C PHE A 517 24.35 15.41 -15.75
N GLU A 518 25.37 15.51 -14.90
CA GLU A 518 26.77 15.62 -15.28
C GLU A 518 27.30 14.35 -15.94
N ARG A 519 26.91 13.16 -15.47
CA ARG A 519 27.20 11.89 -16.16
C ARG A 519 26.51 11.83 -17.51
N ASN A 520 25.25 12.23 -17.61
CA ASN A 520 24.52 12.28 -18.87
C ASN A 520 25.14 13.29 -19.85
N LYS A 521 25.61 14.44 -19.35
CA LYS A 521 26.35 15.44 -20.11
C LYS A 521 27.70 14.90 -20.58
N LYS A 522 28.48 14.25 -19.71
CA LYS A 522 29.78 13.65 -20.03
C LYS A 522 29.63 12.46 -20.99
N LEU A 523 28.56 11.67 -20.86
CA LEU A 523 28.18 10.63 -21.80
C LEU A 523 27.81 11.26 -23.15
N GLY A 524 27.00 12.32 -23.16
CA GLY A 524 26.67 13.09 -24.35
C GLY A 524 27.89 13.71 -25.04
N GLU A 525 28.85 14.24 -24.28
CA GLU A 525 30.14 14.75 -24.79
C GLU A 525 31.03 13.62 -25.30
N THR A 526 31.03 12.46 -24.64
CA THR A 526 31.75 11.26 -25.09
C THR A 526 31.16 10.72 -26.38
N LEU A 527 29.83 10.64 -26.46
CA LEU A 527 29.09 10.23 -27.66
C LEU A 527 29.30 11.23 -28.79
N LYS A 528 29.26 12.54 -28.51
CA LYS A 528 29.53 13.62 -29.47
C LYS A 528 30.97 13.59 -29.97
N ASN A 529 31.93 13.28 -29.11
CA ASN A 529 33.34 13.09 -29.47
C ASN A 529 33.55 11.79 -30.27
N GLN A 530 32.84 10.72 -29.96
CA GLN A 530 32.84 9.47 -30.72
C GLN A 530 32.19 9.66 -32.11
N ILE A 531 31.07 10.38 -32.18
CA ILE A 531 30.38 10.78 -33.41
C ILE A 531 31.28 11.71 -34.24
N ALA A 532 31.95 12.68 -33.62
CA ALA A 532 32.91 13.56 -34.32
C ALA A 532 34.15 12.82 -34.84
N LYS A 533 34.59 11.76 -34.14
CA LYS A 533 35.66 10.85 -34.59
C LYS A 533 35.21 9.97 -35.75
N VAL A 534 33.96 9.50 -35.74
CA VAL A 534 33.36 8.72 -36.83
C VAL A 534 33.08 9.59 -38.06
N GLN A 535 32.67 10.84 -37.88
CA GLN A 535 32.36 11.78 -38.96
C GLN A 535 33.61 12.34 -39.68
N LYS A 536 34.80 12.32 -39.08
CA LYS A 536 36.02 12.89 -39.67
C LYS A 536 36.85 11.94 -40.53
N GLY A 537 36.53 10.65 -40.63
CA GLY A 537 37.04 9.78 -41.70
C GLY A 537 38.56 9.73 -41.95
N ILE A 538 39.42 9.99 -40.94
CA ILE A 538 40.88 9.86 -41.06
C ILE A 538 41.35 8.84 -40.02
N VAL A 539 41.55 7.61 -40.47
CA VAL A 539 42.30 6.58 -39.72
C VAL A 539 43.78 6.95 -39.84
N LEU A 540 44.40 7.43 -38.75
CA LEU A 540 45.87 7.55 -38.68
C LEU A 540 46.46 6.20 -38.21
N PRO A 541 47.40 5.60 -38.96
CA PRO A 541 48.02 4.28 -38.68
C PRO A 541 48.73 4.14 -37.32
N SER A 542 48.83 5.20 -36.52
CA SER A 542 49.51 5.17 -35.22
C SER A 542 48.70 4.53 -34.10
N ILE A 543 47.36 4.47 -34.22
CA ILE A 543 46.48 3.88 -33.17
C ILE A 543 46.38 2.35 -33.31
N GLN A 544 46.51 1.83 -34.53
CA GLN A 544 46.42 0.40 -34.80
C GLN A 544 47.61 -0.36 -34.19
N ASN A 545 48.82 0.20 -34.30
CA ASN A 545 50.02 -0.37 -33.67
C ASN A 545 49.98 -0.31 -32.13
N GLU A 546 49.33 0.69 -31.55
CA GLU A 546 49.19 0.80 -30.08
C GLU A 546 48.14 -0.17 -29.53
N LEU A 547 47.04 -0.36 -30.26
CA LEU A 547 46.03 -1.38 -29.92
C LEU A 547 46.55 -2.80 -30.15
N GLU A 548 47.29 -3.07 -31.23
CA GLU A 548 47.91 -4.36 -31.45
C GLU A 548 49.00 -4.65 -30.41
N GLY A 549 49.77 -3.63 -30.00
CA GLY A 549 50.71 -3.74 -28.88
C GLY A 549 50.04 -4.10 -27.56
N LYS A 550 48.96 -3.38 -27.18
CA LYS A 550 48.19 -3.63 -25.95
C LYS A 550 47.41 -4.95 -25.99
N LEU A 551 46.91 -5.34 -27.17
CA LEU A 551 46.23 -6.61 -27.35
C LEU A 551 47.21 -7.79 -27.26
N LYS A 552 48.44 -7.62 -27.75
CA LYS A 552 49.51 -8.61 -27.63
C LYS A 552 50.02 -8.73 -26.21
N GLU A 553 50.19 -7.62 -25.50
CA GLU A 553 50.53 -7.57 -24.08
C GLU A 553 49.45 -8.24 -23.20
N TYR A 554 48.17 -8.00 -23.53
CA TYR A 554 47.02 -8.64 -22.88
C TYR A 554 46.91 -10.15 -23.19
N ILE A 555 47.23 -10.57 -24.41
CA ILE A 555 47.21 -11.98 -24.82
C ILE A 555 48.40 -12.74 -24.19
N ASP A 556 49.59 -12.14 -24.14
CA ASP A 556 50.78 -12.73 -23.53
C ASP A 556 50.66 -12.87 -21.99
N ASP A 557 49.98 -11.92 -21.34
CA ASP A 557 49.66 -11.97 -19.89
C ASP A 557 48.57 -13.02 -19.58
N LYS A 558 47.64 -13.27 -20.51
CA LYS A 558 46.54 -14.24 -20.37
C LYS A 558 46.92 -15.67 -20.78
N LEU A 559 47.92 -15.88 -21.64
CA LEU A 559 48.33 -17.21 -22.09
C LEU A 559 49.44 -17.85 -21.25
N ASN A 560 50.22 -17.08 -20.49
CA ASN A 560 51.37 -17.61 -19.73
C ASN A 560 51.10 -17.95 -18.25
N ASN A 561 49.89 -17.73 -17.74
CA ASN A 561 49.54 -18.03 -16.35
C ASN A 561 48.29 -18.94 -16.23
N ASN A 562 48.48 -20.24 -16.50
CA ASN A 562 47.64 -21.35 -16.00
C ASN A 562 48.42 -22.04 -14.86
N THR A 563 47.91 -22.45 -13.69
CA THR A 563 46.59 -22.96 -13.20
C THR A 563 46.70 -23.16 -11.65
N PRO A 564 45.69 -23.65 -10.86
CA PRO A 564 44.21 -23.77 -10.98
C PRO A 564 43.47 -23.11 -9.76
N THR A 565 42.16 -22.82 -9.69
CA THR A 565 40.93 -23.63 -9.87
C THR A 565 39.70 -22.72 -10.09
N ASN A 566 38.75 -23.21 -10.89
CA ASN A 566 37.53 -22.54 -11.36
C ASN A 566 36.44 -22.32 -10.27
N PRO A 567 35.81 -21.14 -10.17
CA PRO A 567 34.42 -21.00 -9.77
C PRO A 567 33.53 -20.78 -10.99
N ASP A 568 32.45 -21.56 -11.09
CA ASP A 568 31.47 -21.52 -12.16
C ASP A 568 30.92 -20.10 -12.41
N THR A 569 31.09 -19.60 -13.63
CA THR A 569 30.30 -18.49 -14.16
C THR A 569 28.80 -18.84 -14.08
N PRO A 570 27.94 -17.97 -13.51
CA PRO A 570 26.50 -18.16 -13.56
C PRO A 570 26.07 -18.30 -15.02
N LYS A 571 25.40 -19.41 -15.34
CA LYS A 571 24.85 -19.59 -16.69
C LYS A 571 23.75 -18.55 -16.91
N PRO A 572 23.69 -17.91 -18.09
CA PRO A 572 22.55 -17.07 -18.47
C PRO A 572 21.26 -17.86 -18.25
N GLN A 573 20.27 -17.26 -17.58
CA GLN A 573 18.93 -17.85 -17.51
C GLN A 573 18.45 -18.07 -18.94
N HIS A 574 18.24 -19.34 -19.31
CA HIS A 574 17.75 -19.69 -20.63
C HIS A 574 16.31 -19.20 -20.75
N ILE A 575 16.09 -18.19 -21.57
CA ILE A 575 14.75 -17.74 -21.94
C ILE A 575 14.48 -18.40 -23.27
N GLY A 576 13.59 -19.38 -23.26
CA GLY A 576 13.19 -20.06 -24.48
C GLY A 576 12.39 -19.15 -25.40
N LYS A 577 11.88 -19.71 -26.49
CA LYS A 577 11.19 -18.98 -27.55
C LYS A 577 9.91 -18.32 -27.04
N ILE A 578 9.66 -17.08 -27.41
CA ILE A 578 8.39 -16.39 -27.21
C ILE A 578 7.74 -16.27 -28.59
N ILE A 579 6.52 -16.79 -28.71
CA ILE A 579 5.77 -16.78 -29.98
C ILE A 579 4.40 -16.15 -29.80
N ASP A 580 3.87 -15.65 -30.90
CA ASP A 580 2.46 -15.28 -31.01
C ASP A 580 1.80 -16.00 -32.18
N VAL A 581 0.55 -16.44 -31.96
CA VAL A 581 -0.18 -17.30 -32.89
C VAL A 581 -1.66 -16.93 -32.95
N SER A 582 -2.27 -17.26 -34.08
CA SER A 582 -3.66 -16.99 -34.40
C SER A 582 -4.24 -18.12 -35.25
N GLU A 583 -5.39 -17.90 -35.87
CA GLU A 583 -5.96 -18.81 -36.88
C GLU A 583 -5.03 -19.08 -38.08
N TRP A 584 -4.06 -18.19 -38.34
CA TRP A 584 -3.13 -18.32 -39.47
C TRP A 584 -2.18 -19.50 -39.37
N GLN A 585 -1.93 -20.01 -38.16
CA GLN A 585 -1.09 -21.18 -37.92
C GLN A 585 -1.86 -22.52 -38.05
N GLY A 586 -3.17 -22.48 -38.32
CA GLY A 586 -3.98 -23.66 -38.57
C GLY A 586 -4.09 -24.57 -37.34
N VAL A 587 -3.78 -25.86 -37.51
CA VAL A 587 -3.78 -26.84 -36.41
C VAL A 587 -2.36 -26.94 -35.84
N ILE A 588 -2.22 -26.63 -34.56
CA ILE A 588 -0.95 -26.61 -33.84
C ILE A 588 -0.80 -27.88 -32.98
N ASP A 589 0.35 -28.55 -33.11
CA ASP A 589 0.78 -29.63 -32.22
C ASP A 589 1.48 -29.05 -30.98
N TRP A 590 0.66 -28.66 -29.99
CA TRP A 590 1.11 -28.00 -28.76
C TRP A 590 2.16 -28.78 -27.96
N PRO A 591 2.07 -30.12 -27.79
CA PRO A 591 3.16 -30.89 -27.19
C PRO A 591 4.51 -30.71 -27.90
N SER A 592 4.54 -30.66 -29.23
CA SER A 592 5.77 -30.39 -29.99
C SER A 592 6.26 -28.95 -29.81
N VAL A 593 5.35 -27.98 -29.70
CA VAL A 593 5.68 -26.56 -29.44
C VAL A 593 6.36 -26.41 -28.08
N ILE A 594 5.80 -27.00 -27.02
CA ILE A 594 6.39 -26.95 -25.68
C ILE A 594 7.73 -27.68 -25.63
N ALA A 595 7.84 -28.83 -26.32
CA ALA A 595 9.09 -29.58 -26.42
C ALA A 595 10.19 -28.86 -27.24
N ASP A 596 9.82 -27.86 -28.05
CA ASP A 596 10.74 -27.02 -28.83
C ASP A 596 11.15 -25.75 -28.08
N ASP A 597 11.05 -25.79 -26.75
CA ASP A 597 11.51 -24.76 -25.81
C ASP A 597 10.77 -23.43 -25.94
N VAL A 598 9.47 -23.47 -26.25
CA VAL A 598 8.62 -22.28 -26.19
C VAL A 598 8.26 -21.98 -24.74
N THR A 599 8.73 -20.83 -24.25
CA THR A 599 8.53 -20.35 -22.88
C THR A 599 7.24 -19.53 -22.71
N LEU A 600 6.74 -18.90 -23.78
CA LEU A 600 5.46 -18.19 -23.77
C LEU A 600 4.80 -18.25 -25.15
N SER A 601 3.50 -18.48 -25.19
CA SER A 601 2.66 -18.36 -26.39
C SER A 601 1.58 -17.28 -26.20
N ILE A 602 1.56 -16.25 -27.05
CA ILE A 602 0.58 -15.16 -27.03
C ILE A 602 -0.49 -15.46 -28.10
N ILE A 603 -1.71 -15.75 -27.69
CA ILE A 603 -2.74 -16.34 -28.57
C ILE A 603 -3.82 -15.29 -28.91
N ARG A 604 -4.08 -15.08 -30.20
CA ARG A 604 -5.11 -14.12 -30.64
C ARG A 604 -6.49 -14.63 -30.27
N VAL A 605 -7.31 -13.76 -29.69
CA VAL A 605 -8.71 -14.07 -29.35
C VAL A 605 -9.68 -13.45 -30.37
N GLN A 606 -9.37 -12.25 -30.86
CA GLN A 606 -10.24 -11.53 -31.78
C GLN A 606 -9.50 -10.51 -32.65
N HIS A 607 -10.18 -10.07 -33.70
CA HIS A 607 -9.93 -8.85 -34.44
C HIS A 607 -11.19 -7.99 -34.35
N GLY A 608 -11.11 -6.96 -33.50
CA GLY A 608 -12.27 -6.20 -33.04
C GLY A 608 -13.38 -7.08 -32.47
N SER A 609 -14.55 -6.50 -32.26
CA SER A 609 -15.73 -7.26 -31.82
C SER A 609 -16.29 -8.17 -32.92
N ALA A 610 -16.13 -7.81 -34.19
CA ALA A 610 -16.79 -8.48 -35.31
C ALA A 610 -16.19 -9.85 -35.67
N HIS A 611 -14.89 -10.06 -35.49
CA HIS A 611 -14.21 -11.31 -35.84
C HIS A 611 -13.60 -11.97 -34.61
N GLN A 612 -14.19 -13.09 -34.18
CA GLN A 612 -13.57 -13.98 -33.22
C GLN A 612 -12.57 -14.87 -33.97
N ASP A 613 -11.34 -14.95 -33.48
CA ASP A 613 -10.31 -15.80 -34.12
C ASP A 613 -10.82 -17.25 -34.19
N LEU A 614 -10.71 -17.89 -35.35
CA LEU A 614 -11.33 -19.20 -35.55
C LEU A 614 -10.65 -20.33 -34.75
N LYS A 615 -9.46 -20.08 -34.19
CA LYS A 615 -8.65 -21.07 -33.48
C LYS A 615 -8.43 -20.79 -32.01
N TYR A 616 -8.78 -19.61 -31.47
CA TYR A 616 -8.44 -19.28 -30.07
C TYR A 616 -8.94 -20.30 -29.04
N MET A 617 -10.18 -20.81 -29.14
CA MET A 617 -10.68 -21.80 -28.16
C MET A 617 -9.86 -23.09 -28.20
N GLU A 618 -9.55 -23.58 -29.40
CA GLU A 618 -8.74 -24.79 -29.61
C GLU A 618 -7.29 -24.55 -29.12
N ASN A 619 -6.69 -23.42 -29.48
CA ASN A 619 -5.34 -23.05 -29.13
C ASN A 619 -5.17 -22.86 -27.61
N LEU A 620 -6.07 -22.13 -26.95
CA LEU A 620 -6.06 -21.95 -25.50
C LEU A 620 -6.20 -23.30 -24.78
N GLN A 621 -7.20 -24.12 -25.15
CA GLN A 621 -7.42 -25.41 -24.50
C GLN A 621 -6.25 -26.37 -24.68
N LYS A 622 -5.69 -26.46 -25.89
CA LYS A 622 -4.58 -27.38 -26.18
C LYS A 622 -3.25 -26.89 -25.61
N CYS A 623 -3.00 -25.58 -25.59
CA CYS A 623 -1.82 -25.00 -24.93
C CYS A 623 -1.85 -25.30 -23.42
N ILE A 624 -2.99 -25.04 -22.75
CA ILE A 624 -3.19 -25.35 -21.33
C ILE A 624 -3.01 -26.85 -21.08
N SER A 625 -3.60 -27.71 -21.92
CA SER A 625 -3.51 -29.17 -21.76
C SER A 625 -2.09 -29.71 -21.96
N ALA A 626 -1.26 -29.03 -22.76
CA ALA A 626 0.15 -29.36 -22.96
C ALA A 626 1.07 -28.81 -21.85
N GLY A 627 0.53 -28.08 -20.86
CA GLY A 627 1.31 -27.44 -19.79
C GLY A 627 2.01 -26.15 -20.21
N GLY A 628 1.54 -25.51 -21.30
CA GLY A 628 2.11 -24.29 -21.83
C GLY A 628 1.76 -23.04 -21.02
N LYS A 629 2.72 -22.12 -20.90
CA LYS A 629 2.48 -20.74 -20.47
C LYS A 629 1.93 -19.93 -21.62
N TYR A 630 0.86 -19.19 -21.37
CA TYR A 630 0.19 -18.41 -22.42
C TYR A 630 -0.26 -17.03 -21.95
N ALA A 631 -0.38 -16.14 -22.92
CA ALA A 631 -1.05 -14.85 -22.82
C ALA A 631 -2.05 -14.72 -23.97
N VAL A 632 -2.88 -13.69 -23.97
CA VAL A 632 -3.87 -13.45 -25.03
C VAL A 632 -3.68 -12.09 -25.66
N TYR A 633 -3.98 -11.95 -26.96
CA TYR A 633 -4.01 -10.66 -27.63
C TYR A 633 -5.26 -10.44 -28.47
N ALA A 634 -5.62 -9.17 -28.69
CA ALA A 634 -6.71 -8.76 -29.55
C ALA A 634 -6.28 -7.62 -30.47
N TYR A 635 -6.53 -7.77 -31.76
CA TYR A 635 -6.32 -6.70 -32.75
C TYR A 635 -7.35 -5.61 -32.53
N PHE A 636 -6.88 -4.40 -32.25
CA PHE A 636 -7.71 -3.22 -31.99
C PHE A 636 -8.33 -2.73 -33.30
N ALA A 637 -9.66 -2.62 -33.36
CA ALA A 637 -10.39 -2.18 -34.56
C ALA A 637 -11.55 -1.22 -34.23
N ALA A 638 -11.53 -0.63 -33.04
CA ALA A 638 -12.62 0.18 -32.54
C ALA A 638 -12.77 1.47 -33.34
N THR A 639 -14.02 1.87 -33.61
CA THR A 639 -14.36 3.11 -34.34
C THR A 639 -14.65 4.31 -33.44
N SER A 640 -14.84 4.06 -32.14
CA SER A 640 -15.11 5.08 -31.12
C SER A 640 -14.67 4.57 -29.74
N THR A 641 -14.67 5.43 -28.71
CA THR A 641 -14.34 5.02 -27.34
C THR A 641 -15.35 4.03 -26.75
N SER A 642 -16.64 4.19 -27.08
CA SER A 642 -17.70 3.25 -26.70
C SER A 642 -17.49 1.87 -27.34
N ASP A 643 -17.10 1.87 -28.62
CA ASP A 643 -16.75 0.66 -29.36
C ASP A 643 -15.50 0.00 -28.77
N ALA A 644 -14.47 0.77 -28.40
CA ALA A 644 -13.26 0.26 -27.73
C ALA A 644 -13.57 -0.41 -26.39
N GLN A 645 -14.51 0.15 -25.61
CA GLN A 645 -15.00 -0.51 -24.39
C GLN A 645 -15.77 -1.81 -24.74
N GLN A 646 -16.53 -1.83 -25.83
CA GLN A 646 -17.22 -3.04 -26.25
C GLN A 646 -16.21 -4.13 -26.68
N GLU A 647 -15.20 -3.78 -27.46
CA GLU A 647 -14.14 -4.70 -27.86
C GLU A 647 -13.40 -5.29 -26.66
N ALA A 648 -13.11 -4.48 -25.63
CA ALA A 648 -12.47 -4.93 -24.40
C ALA A 648 -13.35 -5.93 -23.61
N ARG A 649 -14.67 -5.67 -23.53
CA ARG A 649 -15.63 -6.60 -22.91
C ARG A 649 -15.68 -7.91 -23.67
N ASP A 650 -15.73 -7.87 -24.99
CA ASP A 650 -15.78 -9.08 -25.83
C ASP A 650 -14.48 -9.87 -25.70
N PHE A 651 -13.33 -9.20 -25.70
CA PHE A 651 -12.02 -9.84 -25.55
C PHE A 651 -11.91 -10.59 -24.21
N TYR A 652 -12.28 -9.92 -23.12
CA TYR A 652 -12.29 -10.51 -21.79
C TYR A 652 -13.26 -11.69 -21.71
N ASN A 653 -14.52 -11.49 -22.13
CA ASN A 653 -15.56 -12.51 -22.04
C ASN A 653 -15.26 -13.75 -22.87
N ARG A 654 -14.76 -13.58 -24.10
CA ARG A 654 -14.31 -14.69 -24.96
C ARG A 654 -13.18 -15.47 -24.32
N THR A 655 -12.19 -14.78 -23.75
CA THR A 655 -11.09 -15.42 -23.02
C THR A 655 -11.64 -16.23 -21.84
N GLN A 656 -12.45 -15.61 -20.97
CA GLN A 656 -13.01 -16.24 -19.78
C GLN A 656 -13.93 -17.41 -20.12
N GLN A 657 -14.65 -17.39 -21.24
CA GLN A 657 -15.47 -18.51 -21.70
C GLN A 657 -14.67 -19.82 -21.82
N VAL A 658 -13.37 -19.75 -22.12
CA VAL A 658 -12.50 -20.91 -22.29
C VAL A 658 -11.76 -21.27 -21.00
N VAL A 659 -11.36 -20.25 -20.23
CA VAL A 659 -10.34 -20.37 -19.17
C VAL A 659 -10.90 -20.12 -17.77
N ALA A 660 -12.19 -19.82 -17.61
CA ALA A 660 -12.83 -19.73 -16.31
C ALA A 660 -12.58 -21.02 -15.51
N ASN A 661 -12.02 -20.87 -14.31
CA ASN A 661 -11.60 -21.95 -13.42
C ASN A 661 -10.43 -22.83 -13.94
N LYS A 662 -9.67 -22.34 -14.93
CA LYS A 662 -8.42 -22.93 -15.41
C LYS A 662 -7.28 -21.94 -15.22
N GLN A 663 -6.08 -22.30 -15.68
CA GLN A 663 -4.93 -21.41 -15.77
C GLN A 663 -5.34 -20.13 -16.51
N GLN A 664 -5.24 -18.97 -15.84
CA GLN A 664 -5.52 -17.66 -16.41
C GLN A 664 -4.37 -17.21 -17.34
N PRO A 665 -4.62 -16.33 -18.34
CA PRO A 665 -3.55 -15.77 -19.14
C PRO A 665 -2.59 -14.94 -18.27
N ILE A 666 -1.31 -14.95 -18.63
CA ILE A 666 -0.27 -14.17 -17.94
C ILE A 666 -0.57 -12.67 -18.08
N PHE A 667 -0.95 -12.23 -19.29
CA PHE A 667 -1.35 -10.86 -19.59
C PHE A 667 -2.36 -10.81 -20.75
N TYR A 668 -2.97 -9.63 -20.91
CA TYR A 668 -3.82 -9.26 -22.03
C TYR A 668 -3.10 -8.21 -22.90
N ALA A 669 -2.81 -8.53 -24.15
CA ALA A 669 -2.18 -7.61 -25.10
C ALA A 669 -3.21 -6.93 -26.00
N ILE A 670 -3.09 -5.61 -26.15
CA ILE A 670 -3.85 -4.82 -27.11
C ILE A 670 -2.93 -4.56 -28.30
N ASP A 671 -3.35 -5.05 -29.47
CA ASP A 671 -2.56 -5.01 -30.68
C ASP A 671 -2.97 -3.83 -31.57
N VAL A 672 -2.12 -2.79 -31.59
CA VAL A 672 -2.39 -1.49 -32.20
C VAL A 672 -1.46 -1.28 -33.40
N GLU A 673 -1.91 -1.71 -34.58
CA GLU A 673 -1.08 -1.72 -35.81
C GLU A 673 -1.50 -0.75 -36.90
N SER A 674 -2.75 -0.27 -36.86
CA SER A 674 -3.37 0.59 -37.87
C SER A 674 -4.04 1.81 -37.24
N ILE A 675 -4.31 2.82 -38.09
CA ILE A 675 -5.12 3.97 -37.69
C ILE A 675 -6.58 3.55 -37.71
N GLU A 676 -7.11 3.28 -36.52
CA GLU A 676 -8.52 2.96 -36.27
C GLU A 676 -9.29 4.21 -35.84
N MET A 677 -10.29 4.08 -34.97
CA MET A 677 -11.08 5.18 -34.42
C MET A 677 -11.77 6.00 -35.52
N GLY A 678 -12.34 5.30 -36.50
CA GLY A 678 -12.99 5.92 -37.66
C GLY A 678 -12.01 6.55 -38.65
N GLY A 679 -10.72 6.22 -38.55
CA GLY A 679 -9.63 6.81 -39.35
C GLY A 679 -9.03 8.07 -38.72
N ASP A 680 -9.45 8.45 -37.51
CA ASP A 680 -8.91 9.60 -36.79
C ASP A 680 -7.76 9.19 -35.87
N VAL A 681 -6.53 9.40 -36.35
CA VAL A 681 -5.31 9.11 -35.59
C VAL A 681 -5.24 9.86 -34.24
N THR A 682 -5.90 11.02 -34.13
CA THR A 682 -5.90 11.81 -32.88
C THR A 682 -6.73 11.15 -31.77
N GLN A 683 -7.64 10.25 -32.15
CA GLN A 683 -8.50 9.51 -31.23
C GLN A 683 -7.89 8.18 -30.77
N MET A 684 -6.77 7.73 -31.36
CA MET A 684 -6.14 6.45 -31.02
C MET A 684 -5.80 6.34 -29.53
N ARG A 685 -5.22 7.40 -28.95
CA ARG A 685 -4.94 7.45 -27.51
C ARG A 685 -6.22 7.28 -26.68
N ALA A 686 -7.28 8.03 -27.00
CA ALA A 686 -8.54 7.97 -26.26
C ALA A 686 -9.21 6.59 -26.38
N GLY A 687 -9.15 5.97 -27.56
CA GLY A 687 -9.66 4.62 -27.80
C GLY A 687 -8.93 3.55 -27.00
N VAL A 688 -7.59 3.55 -27.04
CA VAL A 688 -6.77 2.59 -26.28
C VAL A 688 -6.93 2.80 -24.76
N GLU A 689 -6.99 4.05 -24.28
CA GLU A 689 -7.26 4.35 -22.86
C GLU A 689 -8.63 3.83 -22.42
N ALA A 690 -9.66 3.98 -23.25
CA ALA A 690 -10.99 3.46 -22.99
C ALA A 690 -11.02 1.92 -22.95
N TYR A 691 -10.26 1.27 -23.84
CA TYR A 691 -10.07 -0.19 -23.86
C TYR A 691 -9.39 -0.68 -22.57
N MET A 692 -8.26 -0.08 -22.18
CA MET A 692 -7.51 -0.44 -20.98
C MET A 692 -8.35 -0.24 -19.71
N SER A 693 -9.03 0.91 -19.58
CA SER A 693 -9.90 1.17 -18.44
C SER A 693 -11.05 0.18 -18.35
N GLN A 694 -11.58 -0.29 -19.48
CA GLN A 694 -12.61 -1.32 -19.49
C GLN A 694 -12.06 -2.70 -19.09
N LEU A 695 -10.83 -3.05 -19.47
CA LEU A 695 -10.15 -4.25 -18.96
C LEU A 695 -9.92 -4.17 -17.45
N ASN A 696 -9.51 -3.00 -16.92
CA ASN A 696 -9.39 -2.81 -15.47
C ASN A 696 -10.73 -2.99 -14.75
N ALA A 697 -11.82 -2.43 -15.28
CA ALA A 697 -13.16 -2.60 -14.72
C ALA A 697 -13.64 -4.08 -14.72
N LEU A 698 -13.06 -4.92 -15.59
CA LEU A 698 -13.30 -6.36 -15.65
C LEU A 698 -12.33 -7.18 -14.78
N GLY A 699 -11.40 -6.53 -14.08
CA GLY A 699 -10.46 -7.16 -13.13
C GLY A 699 -9.05 -7.41 -13.66
N VAL A 700 -8.68 -6.89 -14.83
CA VAL A 700 -7.31 -7.00 -15.38
C VAL A 700 -6.50 -5.75 -14.99
N PRO A 701 -5.55 -5.83 -14.04
CA PRO A 701 -4.76 -4.67 -13.63
C PRO A 701 -3.80 -4.19 -14.72
N ASP A 702 -3.40 -2.91 -14.69
CA ASP A 702 -2.55 -2.30 -15.71
C ASP A 702 -1.20 -3.02 -15.89
N ASN A 703 -0.62 -3.55 -14.81
CA ASN A 703 0.62 -4.34 -14.86
C ASN A 703 0.45 -5.69 -15.60
N LYS A 704 -0.78 -6.13 -15.88
CA LYS A 704 -1.13 -7.30 -16.70
C LYS A 704 -1.67 -6.94 -18.09
N ILE A 705 -1.55 -5.67 -18.50
CA ILE A 705 -1.87 -5.21 -19.86
C ILE A 705 -0.57 -4.94 -20.61
N VAL A 706 -0.47 -5.44 -21.84
CA VAL A 706 0.66 -5.18 -22.76
C VAL A 706 0.15 -4.40 -23.95
N LEU A 707 0.87 -3.37 -24.39
CA LEU A 707 0.58 -2.71 -25.67
C LEU A 707 1.55 -3.21 -26.72
N TYR A 708 1.02 -3.86 -27.76
CA TYR A 708 1.73 -4.03 -29.02
C TYR A 708 1.50 -2.79 -29.87
N ILE A 709 2.59 -2.17 -30.35
CA ILE A 709 2.52 -0.89 -31.07
C ILE A 709 3.35 -0.98 -32.34
N ALA A 710 2.72 -0.80 -33.51
CA ALA A 710 3.45 -0.74 -34.78
C ALA A 710 4.56 0.33 -34.75
N ASN A 711 5.81 -0.11 -34.96
CA ASN A 711 7.01 0.73 -34.80
C ASN A 711 6.97 2.04 -35.63
N HIS A 712 6.37 1.99 -36.83
CA HIS A 712 6.28 3.13 -37.75
C HIS A 712 5.12 4.09 -37.45
N LEU A 713 4.21 3.73 -36.54
CA LEU A 713 3.07 4.55 -36.10
C LEU A 713 3.17 4.97 -34.64
N TYR A 714 4.17 4.49 -33.91
CA TYR A 714 4.39 4.74 -32.48
C TYR A 714 4.16 6.21 -32.08
N ASP A 715 4.92 7.13 -32.68
CA ASP A 715 4.79 8.57 -32.40
C ASP A 715 3.43 9.16 -32.82
N LYS A 716 2.85 8.63 -33.91
CA LYS A 716 1.58 9.14 -34.45
C LYS A 716 0.40 8.80 -33.56
N PHE A 717 0.39 7.61 -32.97
CA PHE A 717 -0.67 7.19 -32.08
C PHE A 717 -0.69 7.94 -30.75
N ASN A 718 0.47 8.45 -30.31
CA ASN A 718 0.62 9.21 -29.07
C ASN A 718 -0.01 8.49 -27.86
N LEU A 719 0.18 7.17 -27.78
CA LEU A 719 -0.36 6.34 -26.72
C LEU A 719 0.32 6.65 -25.37
N ASN A 720 -0.38 6.34 -24.28
CA ASN A 720 0.18 6.43 -22.93
C ASN A 720 1.02 5.19 -22.59
N VAL A 721 2.25 5.17 -23.07
CA VAL A 721 3.16 4.01 -22.93
C VAL A 721 3.70 3.82 -21.51
N ALA A 722 3.38 4.71 -20.56
CA ALA A 722 3.72 4.57 -19.14
C ALA A 722 2.70 3.75 -18.35
N ARG A 723 1.45 3.65 -18.82
CA ARG A 723 0.36 2.92 -18.16
C ARG A 723 0.50 1.39 -18.22
N PRO A 724 0.76 0.75 -19.38
CA PRO A 724 0.77 -0.71 -19.46
C PRO A 724 1.97 -1.36 -18.74
N GLY A 725 1.77 -2.60 -18.32
CA GLY A 725 2.78 -3.47 -17.72
C GLY A 725 3.97 -3.74 -18.64
N ALA A 726 3.80 -3.73 -19.97
CA ALA A 726 4.92 -3.82 -20.90
C ALA A 726 4.60 -3.24 -22.29
N ILE A 727 5.65 -2.87 -23.03
CA ILE A 727 5.59 -2.43 -24.43
C ILE A 727 6.19 -3.49 -25.36
N TRP A 728 5.43 -3.92 -26.35
CA TRP A 728 5.84 -4.90 -27.36
C TRP A 728 5.90 -4.24 -28.74
N ILE A 729 7.04 -4.29 -29.43
CA ILE A 729 7.20 -3.59 -30.72
C ILE A 729 7.73 -4.53 -31.81
N PRO A 730 7.10 -4.55 -33.00
CA PRO A 730 7.59 -5.28 -34.16
C PRO A 730 8.66 -4.51 -34.93
N SER A 731 9.74 -5.20 -35.33
CA SER A 731 10.71 -4.66 -36.29
C SER A 731 11.54 -5.80 -36.91
N TYR A 732 11.35 -6.08 -38.20
CA TYR A 732 11.77 -7.38 -38.75
C TYR A 732 13.07 -7.38 -39.55
N GLY A 733 13.59 -6.21 -39.96
CA GLY A 733 14.74 -6.15 -40.85
C GLY A 733 14.55 -6.98 -42.13
N GLN A 734 15.42 -7.96 -42.37
CA GLN A 734 15.31 -8.87 -43.52
C GLN A 734 14.11 -9.83 -43.43
N ASN A 735 13.55 -10.02 -42.23
CA ASN A 735 12.40 -10.87 -41.94
C ASN A 735 12.59 -12.31 -42.49
N ASP A 736 13.67 -12.96 -42.08
CA ASP A 736 14.11 -14.28 -42.56
C ASP A 736 14.03 -15.39 -41.49
N GLY A 737 13.44 -15.09 -40.33
CA GLY A 737 13.36 -16.02 -39.20
C GLY A 737 14.47 -15.86 -38.15
N THR A 738 15.48 -15.01 -38.40
CA THR A 738 16.65 -14.87 -37.50
C THR A 738 16.68 -13.53 -36.77
N LEU A 739 17.08 -13.55 -35.50
CA LEU A 739 17.26 -12.33 -34.70
C LEU A 739 18.43 -11.48 -35.22
N ALA A 740 19.51 -12.12 -35.68
CA ALA A 740 20.73 -11.43 -36.13
C ALA A 740 20.51 -10.50 -37.34
N ASN A 741 19.55 -10.83 -38.21
CA ASN A 741 19.22 -10.03 -39.40
C ASN A 741 17.98 -9.14 -39.20
N SER A 742 17.44 -9.10 -37.98
CA SER A 742 16.36 -8.17 -37.62
C SER A 742 16.92 -6.75 -37.42
N LEU A 743 16.02 -5.76 -37.48
CA LEU A 743 16.32 -4.41 -37.04
C LEU A 743 15.69 -4.19 -35.68
N LYS A 744 16.42 -3.58 -34.74
CA LYS A 744 15.83 -3.24 -33.44
C LYS A 744 14.75 -2.17 -33.60
N PRO A 745 13.70 -2.18 -32.76
CA PRO A 745 12.74 -1.09 -32.67
C PRO A 745 13.45 0.25 -32.42
N THR A 746 12.87 1.34 -32.93
CA THR A 746 13.45 2.70 -32.78
C THR A 746 12.99 3.42 -31.53
N HIS A 747 12.10 2.80 -30.75
CA HIS A 747 11.48 3.32 -29.54
C HIS A 747 11.72 2.36 -28.37
N PRO A 748 11.62 2.80 -27.11
CA PRO A 748 11.73 1.91 -25.97
C PRO A 748 10.71 0.77 -26.02
N TYR A 749 11.19 -0.47 -25.79
CA TYR A 749 10.39 -1.69 -25.79
C TYR A 749 10.81 -2.60 -24.64
N ASP A 750 9.86 -3.41 -24.19
CA ASP A 750 10.05 -4.50 -23.23
C ASP A 750 10.12 -5.87 -23.92
N LEU A 751 9.57 -5.98 -25.13
CA LEU A 751 9.65 -7.16 -25.98
C LEU A 751 9.79 -6.75 -27.45
N HIS A 752 10.69 -7.40 -28.20
CA HIS A 752 10.89 -7.15 -29.63
C HIS A 752 10.37 -8.34 -30.45
N GLN A 753 9.31 -8.14 -31.25
CA GLN A 753 8.93 -9.09 -32.28
C GLN A 753 9.87 -8.91 -33.48
N TYR A 754 10.83 -9.83 -33.63
CA TYR A 754 11.97 -9.65 -34.53
C TYR A 754 11.77 -10.28 -35.90
N THR A 755 10.74 -11.13 -36.07
CA THR A 755 10.44 -11.78 -37.34
C THR A 755 8.99 -12.24 -37.38
N SER A 756 8.42 -12.23 -38.58
CA SER A 756 7.15 -12.87 -38.92
C SER A 756 7.32 -14.15 -39.75
N LYS A 757 8.56 -14.64 -39.86
CA LYS A 757 8.95 -15.85 -40.60
C LYS A 757 9.74 -16.83 -39.75
N GLY A 758 9.46 -16.87 -38.45
CA GLY A 758 10.02 -17.86 -37.56
C GLY A 758 9.53 -19.27 -37.89
N SER A 759 10.19 -20.26 -37.30
CA SER A 759 9.81 -21.68 -37.41
C SER A 759 9.90 -22.33 -36.04
N VAL A 760 8.80 -22.98 -35.63
CA VAL A 760 8.69 -23.72 -34.37
C VAL A 760 8.11 -25.09 -34.65
N LYS A 761 8.71 -26.13 -34.07
CA LYS A 761 8.24 -27.51 -34.26
C LYS A 761 6.81 -27.64 -33.73
N GLY A 762 5.94 -28.25 -34.53
CA GLY A 762 4.51 -28.40 -34.21
C GLY A 762 3.62 -27.32 -34.83
N ILE A 763 4.20 -26.29 -35.45
CA ILE A 763 3.49 -25.30 -36.27
C ILE A 763 3.87 -25.49 -37.73
N SER A 764 2.88 -25.56 -38.61
CA SER A 764 3.11 -25.60 -40.06
C SER A 764 3.14 -24.17 -40.62
N GLY A 765 4.24 -23.79 -41.26
CA GLY A 765 4.40 -22.46 -41.84
C GLY A 765 5.09 -21.47 -40.90
N ASN A 766 4.87 -20.18 -41.16
CA ASN A 766 5.54 -19.11 -40.43
C ASN A 766 4.90 -18.86 -39.06
N VAL A 767 5.74 -18.53 -38.09
CA VAL A 767 5.32 -18.06 -36.76
C VAL A 767 6.04 -16.77 -36.42
N ASP A 768 5.32 -15.85 -35.80
CA ASP A 768 5.87 -14.62 -35.27
C ASP A 768 6.71 -14.94 -34.02
N MET A 769 7.93 -14.41 -33.96
CA MET A 769 8.85 -14.68 -32.85
C MET A 769 9.35 -13.40 -32.22
N SER A 770 9.40 -13.44 -30.89
CA SER A 770 9.85 -12.34 -30.07
C SER A 770 11.08 -12.71 -29.23
N ALA A 771 11.93 -11.73 -28.97
CA ALA A 771 13.17 -11.87 -28.22
C ALA A 771 13.50 -10.60 -27.44
N GLU A 772 14.64 -10.64 -26.76
CA GLU A 772 15.17 -9.55 -25.93
C GLU A 772 14.17 -9.03 -24.88
N PRO A 773 13.51 -9.91 -24.09
CA PRO A 773 12.62 -9.45 -23.04
C PRO A 773 13.40 -8.61 -22.02
N SER A 774 12.87 -7.45 -21.65
CA SER A 774 13.37 -6.64 -20.54
C SER A 774 13.20 -7.39 -19.21
N GLU A 775 13.90 -6.97 -18.16
CA GLU A 775 13.67 -7.55 -16.83
C GLU A 775 12.22 -7.39 -16.38
N LYS A 776 11.59 -6.25 -16.70
CA LYS A 776 10.16 -6.00 -16.49
C LYS A 776 9.28 -7.06 -17.18
N PHE A 777 9.59 -7.41 -18.43
CA PHE A 777 8.85 -8.46 -19.15
C PHE A 777 9.15 -9.86 -18.59
N LYS A 778 10.37 -10.13 -18.14
CA LYS A 778 10.75 -11.40 -17.50
C LYS A 778 9.98 -11.60 -16.20
N GLU A 779 9.91 -10.57 -15.36
CA GLU A 779 9.10 -10.57 -14.15
C GLU A 779 7.65 -10.94 -14.49
N LEU A 780 7.06 -10.28 -15.49
CA LEU A 780 5.69 -10.55 -15.94
C LEU A 780 5.43 -12.03 -16.31
N ILE A 781 6.39 -12.72 -16.95
CA ILE A 781 6.22 -14.12 -17.40
C ILE A 781 6.69 -15.18 -16.39
N PHE A 782 7.51 -14.80 -15.40
CA PHE A 782 8.06 -15.71 -14.39
C PHE A 782 7.42 -15.55 -13.00
N SER A 783 6.74 -14.43 -12.72
CA SER A 783 5.96 -14.22 -11.49
C SER A 783 4.51 -14.74 -11.58
N ALA A 784 4.08 -15.21 -12.75
CA ALA A 784 2.71 -15.60 -13.06
C ALA A 784 2.42 -17.10 -12.90
#